data_AF-A0A259STL4-F1
#
_entry.id   AF-A0A259STL4-F1
#
_cell.length_a   1.000
_cell.length_b   1.000
_cell.length_c   1.000
_cell.angle_alpha   90.00
_cell.angle_beta   90.00
_cell.angle_gamma   90.00
#
_symmetry.space_group_name_H-M   'P 1'
#
loop_
_entity.id
_entity.type
_entity.pdbx_description
1 polymer ?
#
loop_
_entity_poly.entity_id
_entity_poly.type
_entity_poly.pdbx_seq_one_letter_code
_entity_poly.pdbx_strand_id
1 'polypeptide(L)'
;MSDPPCAGCGRQVTLRGASLHGRICTACVARAHQGLCASCGRHRKLVGRNGDGAPWCDACYRAGGAGRLAARRRAVILAVAAAEPALAEATVLRVIDQMADGRRLGQLADHLLANPGVLVIGPNSRPPVLDRFVGALVAAGAETITSIHPTCRECGRTRPAHHQLPGGATICSACYARRTSARPCGGCGRRRRPYARDEAGHPRCRSCTDRARAEVEQAEALEQLTSVLTGQVSLDHAQLTGVLTAVAPRGHDLRTLARLLDEHRLTDPGLPFVVARLVIALRVAGADLPFPPCQSCQQPCGSDASVYGARVRCRTCVRHCPGCARPARREDERVCGRCRRDAHRRRGRCATCAQPDRVLDDRGLCRGCRERAARRCADCHQNRPLTAVAGQQLCDRCALVRTVDGLLVDHPPGALHALRAPILAAEPMTTGRWLRRPTITALLAALDSGRLPLTHATMDAQPPTRAIEHLRDLLLASGALAPDPDRPIDRLQHDSDQMLAALDVNDARVVRSWLRWQVLPRLRHHHEGTVDLGAAVANARRTLRSVIAFLATIEATHRTLASVHQGDIDSWFASLRARPHQVRPFLTWARRTRVLPPAIILPPAFSGRGDLRTDPEHRWTIARRLVRDDDLDPLDRVAGALVVLYAQPLVRICALTTDDIATDGDIVTVRLGGDRLELPEPFATLIQSLPLRRRQGVAEQFPGDWLFPGQRAGRHLAATSLGRRLRTIGIEPRRTRLAALDQLSAEIPPAMLAGVLGLKTSHVVRHTTYAGGDWGRYAADRAT
;
A
#
# COMPACT_ATOMS: atom_id res chain seq x y z
N MET A 1 48.38 18.32 6.43
CA MET A 1 48.55 19.70 5.94
C MET A 1 47.78 20.62 6.87
N SER A 2 48.48 21.37 7.72
CA SER A 2 47.86 22.33 8.63
C SER A 2 47.21 23.45 7.83
N ASP A 3 45.96 23.81 8.15
CA ASP A 3 45.27 24.94 7.52
C ASP A 3 46.13 26.23 7.65
N PRO A 4 46.23 27.07 6.61
CA PRO A 4 47.04 28.28 6.64
C PRO A 4 46.55 29.26 7.71
N PRO A 5 47.43 30.10 8.30
CA PRO A 5 47.01 31.13 9.24
C PRO A 5 46.05 32.13 8.57
N CYS A 6 45.20 32.75 9.37
CA CYS A 6 44.23 33.73 8.90
C CYS A 6 44.92 34.90 8.19
N ALA A 7 44.58 35.12 6.91
CA ALA A 7 45.13 36.21 6.10
C ALA A 7 44.81 37.63 6.64
N GLY A 8 43.87 37.75 7.59
CA GLY A 8 43.46 39.03 8.19
C GLY A 8 44.04 39.32 9.57
N CYS A 9 44.45 38.31 10.35
CA CYS A 9 45.02 38.52 11.69
C CYS A 9 46.26 37.69 12.00
N GLY A 10 46.74 36.88 11.06
CA GLY A 10 47.91 36.01 11.21
C GLY A 10 47.73 34.84 12.18
N ARG A 11 46.58 34.72 12.85
CA ARG A 11 46.36 33.67 13.86
C ARG A 11 46.02 32.33 13.22
N GLN A 12 46.50 31.25 13.83
CA GLN A 12 46.21 29.88 13.43
C GLN A 12 44.89 29.41 14.05
N VAL A 13 43.80 29.66 13.34
CA VAL A 13 42.42 29.44 13.80
C VAL A 13 41.56 28.94 12.64
N THR A 14 40.40 28.33 12.93
CA THR A 14 39.49 27.83 11.89
C THR A 14 39.02 28.96 10.98
N LEU A 15 39.31 28.84 9.69
CA LEU A 15 38.99 29.85 8.68
C LEU A 15 37.59 29.62 8.14
N ARG A 16 36.75 30.66 8.17
CA ARG A 16 35.33 30.57 7.77
C ARG A 16 34.92 31.57 6.70
N GLY A 17 35.83 32.44 6.27
CA GLY A 17 35.59 33.40 5.19
C GLY A 17 36.82 33.62 4.31
N ALA A 18 36.70 34.53 3.35
CA ALA A 18 37.78 34.90 2.43
C ALA A 18 37.85 36.43 2.30
N SER A 19 39.06 36.94 2.10
CA SER A 19 39.37 38.32 1.70
C SER A 19 40.17 38.29 0.39
N LEU A 20 40.45 39.47 -0.18
CA LEU A 20 41.34 39.63 -1.34
C LEU A 20 42.76 39.07 -1.11
N HIS A 21 43.16 38.89 0.14
CA HIS A 21 44.51 38.46 0.53
C HIS A 21 44.55 37.00 1.04
N GLY A 22 43.43 36.26 0.99
CA GLY A 22 43.36 34.85 1.36
C GLY A 22 42.22 34.51 2.34
N ARG A 23 42.25 33.30 2.91
CA ARG A 23 41.22 32.82 3.86
C ARG A 23 41.35 33.51 5.22
N ILE A 24 40.22 33.91 5.80
CA ILE A 24 40.15 34.65 7.06
C ILE A 24 39.26 33.99 8.11
N CYS A 25 39.53 34.27 9.39
CA CYS A 25 38.79 33.73 10.53
C CYS A 25 37.48 34.47 10.79
N THR A 26 36.58 33.88 11.57
CA THR A 26 35.26 34.43 11.88
C THR A 26 35.31 35.84 12.48
N ALA A 27 36.33 36.15 13.30
CA ALA A 27 36.51 37.47 13.89
C ALA A 27 36.95 38.53 12.85
N CYS A 28 37.82 38.14 11.91
CA CYS A 28 38.22 39.00 10.79
C CYS A 28 37.09 39.22 9.80
N VAL A 29 36.26 38.20 9.55
CA VAL A 29 35.02 38.34 8.77
C VAL A 29 34.11 39.37 9.45
N ALA A 30 33.91 39.27 10.76
CA ALA A 30 33.07 40.21 11.51
C ALA A 30 33.61 41.66 11.47
N ARG A 31 34.94 41.86 11.51
CA ARG A 31 35.57 43.19 11.37
C ARG A 31 35.48 43.76 9.95
N ALA A 32 35.63 42.93 8.91
CA ALA A 32 35.52 43.36 7.51
C ALA A 32 34.12 43.90 7.15
N HIS A 33 33.10 43.58 7.95
CA HIS A 33 31.76 44.11 7.81
C HIS A 33 31.52 45.44 8.56
N GLN A 34 32.54 46.10 9.12
CA GLN A 34 32.43 47.43 9.72
C GLN A 34 32.98 48.51 8.78
N GLY A 35 32.22 49.57 8.55
CA GLY A 35 32.62 50.67 7.66
C GLY A 35 31.64 51.85 7.69
N LEU A 36 31.95 52.92 6.95
CA LEU A 36 31.08 54.08 6.78
C LEU A 36 29.82 53.72 6.00
N CYS A 37 28.65 54.04 6.56
CA CYS A 37 27.38 53.89 5.87
C CYS A 37 27.13 55.07 4.94
N ALA A 38 26.90 54.81 3.65
CA ALA A 38 26.65 55.84 2.65
C ALA A 38 25.32 56.61 2.82
N SER A 39 24.40 56.15 3.67
CA SER A 39 23.12 56.83 3.93
C SER A 39 23.15 57.71 5.18
N CYS A 40 23.73 57.25 6.29
CA CYS A 40 23.78 58.03 7.54
C CYS A 40 25.15 58.62 7.86
N GLY A 41 26.18 58.32 7.06
CA GLY A 41 27.55 58.79 7.27
C GLY A 41 28.26 58.20 8.49
N ARG A 42 27.65 57.24 9.21
CA ARG A 42 28.21 56.70 10.47
C ARG A 42 28.97 55.39 10.23
N HIS A 43 30.07 55.20 10.97
CA HIS A 43 30.83 53.95 10.97
C HIS A 43 30.09 52.85 11.75
N ARG A 44 29.56 51.85 11.05
CA ARG A 44 28.69 50.81 11.61
C ARG A 44 28.89 49.48 10.90
N LYS A 45 28.23 48.42 11.39
CA LYS A 45 28.13 47.14 10.67
C LYS A 45 27.32 47.31 9.39
N LEU A 46 27.98 47.14 8.25
CA LEU A 46 27.41 47.19 6.90
C LEU A 46 26.81 45.84 6.55
N VAL A 47 25.51 45.81 6.25
CA VAL A 47 24.76 44.57 6.01
C VAL A 47 24.15 44.52 4.60
N GLY A 48 24.24 45.61 3.84
CA GLY A 48 23.71 45.67 2.48
C GLY A 48 24.25 46.86 1.70
N ARG A 49 23.71 47.08 0.50
CA ARG A 49 24.07 48.19 -0.41
C ARG A 49 22.79 48.90 -0.91
N ASN A 50 22.92 50.14 -1.39
CA ASN A 50 21.84 50.87 -2.06
C ASN A 50 21.78 50.55 -3.58
N GLY A 51 20.89 51.26 -4.30
CA GLY A 51 20.72 51.10 -5.75
C GLY A 51 21.99 51.35 -6.57
N ASP A 52 22.87 52.23 -6.09
CA ASP A 52 24.14 52.60 -6.74
C ASP A 52 25.33 51.76 -6.24
N GLY A 53 25.08 50.72 -5.44
CA GLY A 53 26.11 49.82 -4.92
C GLY A 53 26.89 50.33 -3.71
N ALA A 54 26.56 51.48 -3.14
CA ALA A 54 27.19 52.03 -1.94
C ALA A 54 26.74 51.31 -0.65
N PRO A 55 27.62 51.09 0.33
CA PRO A 55 27.35 50.23 1.48
C PRO A 55 26.48 50.90 2.56
N TRP A 56 25.49 50.17 3.06
CA TRP A 56 24.52 50.62 4.07
C TRP A 56 24.60 49.81 5.36
N CYS A 57 24.46 50.51 6.50
CA CYS A 57 24.34 49.87 7.81
C CYS A 57 22.96 49.24 7.98
N ASP A 58 22.82 48.33 8.93
CA ASP A 58 21.57 47.61 9.20
C ASP A 58 20.35 48.51 9.46
N ALA A 59 20.53 49.60 10.21
CA ALA A 59 19.45 50.56 10.47
C ALA A 59 18.96 51.26 9.18
N CYS A 60 19.89 51.80 8.37
CA CYS A 60 19.56 52.43 7.09
C CYS A 60 19.05 51.41 6.05
N TYR A 61 19.58 50.18 6.09
CA TYR A 61 19.13 49.08 5.26
C TYR A 61 17.68 48.72 5.55
N ARG A 62 17.26 48.69 6.82
CA ARG A 62 15.86 48.51 7.20
C ARG A 62 15.00 49.72 6.85
N ALA A 63 15.47 50.94 7.10
CA ALA A 63 14.73 52.18 6.83
C ALA A 63 14.41 52.38 5.33
N GLY A 64 15.37 52.16 4.44
CA GLY A 64 15.13 52.25 2.98
C GLY A 64 14.47 51.01 2.37
N GLY A 65 14.02 50.05 3.19
CA GLY A 65 13.34 48.84 2.72
C GLY A 65 12.02 49.13 2.01
N ALA A 66 11.25 50.12 2.48
CA ALA A 66 9.98 50.52 1.89
C ALA A 66 10.15 51.06 0.46
N GLY A 67 11.13 51.94 0.22
CA GLY A 67 11.44 52.47 -1.11
C GLY A 67 11.89 51.40 -2.11
N ARG A 68 12.72 50.44 -1.68
CA ARG A 68 13.13 49.30 -2.53
C ARG A 68 11.96 48.37 -2.85
N LEU A 69 11.05 48.16 -1.92
CA LEU A 69 9.85 47.36 -2.15
C LEU A 69 8.91 48.05 -3.15
N ALA A 70 8.74 49.38 -3.03
CA ALA A 70 7.96 50.19 -3.97
C ALA A 70 8.55 50.16 -5.39
N ALA A 71 9.87 50.31 -5.53
CA ALA A 71 10.55 50.20 -6.83
C ALA A 71 10.39 48.81 -7.47
N ARG A 72 10.49 47.73 -6.68
CA ARG A 72 10.27 46.35 -7.15
C ARG A 72 8.82 46.11 -7.57
N ARG A 73 7.84 46.61 -6.81
CA ARG A 73 6.42 46.58 -7.19
C ARG A 73 6.22 47.25 -8.54
N ARG A 74 6.78 48.46 -8.71
CA ARG A 74 6.69 49.21 -9.97
C ARG A 74 7.29 48.45 -11.15
N ALA A 75 8.44 47.80 -10.96
CA ALA A 75 9.07 46.99 -12.02
C ALA A 75 8.18 45.82 -12.46
N VAL A 76 7.54 45.11 -11.53
CA VAL A 76 6.61 44.01 -11.86
C VAL A 76 5.37 44.56 -12.58
N ILE A 77 4.79 45.67 -12.11
CA ILE A 77 3.62 46.30 -12.74
C ILE A 77 3.91 46.69 -14.18
N LEU A 78 5.06 47.33 -14.44
CA LEU A 78 5.45 47.72 -15.80
C LEU A 78 5.66 46.50 -16.70
N ALA A 79 6.26 45.43 -16.19
CA ALA A 79 6.45 44.19 -16.96
C ALA A 79 5.11 43.52 -17.32
N VAL A 80 4.12 43.54 -16.42
CA VAL A 80 2.78 43.02 -16.69
C VAL A 80 2.01 43.93 -17.64
N ALA A 81 2.03 45.25 -17.44
CA ALA A 81 1.36 46.20 -18.31
C ALA A 81 1.89 46.13 -19.76
N ALA A 82 3.17 45.85 -19.96
CA ALA A 82 3.76 45.63 -21.28
C ALA A 82 3.31 44.30 -21.93
N ALA A 83 3.07 43.26 -21.13
CA ALA A 83 2.68 41.94 -21.61
C ALA A 83 1.15 41.75 -21.74
N GLU A 84 0.38 42.50 -20.95
CA GLU A 84 -1.09 42.41 -20.84
C GLU A 84 -1.68 43.82 -20.58
N PRO A 85 -1.75 44.69 -21.60
CA PRO A 85 -2.22 46.06 -21.44
C PRO A 85 -3.68 46.17 -20.96
N ALA A 86 -4.50 45.15 -21.23
CA ALA A 86 -5.92 45.10 -20.86
C ALA A 86 -6.14 44.81 -19.36
N LEU A 87 -5.14 44.31 -18.64
CA LEU A 87 -5.28 43.93 -17.23
C LEU A 87 -5.07 45.14 -16.32
N ALA A 88 -6.10 45.52 -15.58
CA ALA A 88 -6.07 46.70 -14.70
C ALA A 88 -4.94 46.63 -13.65
N GLU A 89 -4.21 47.74 -13.45
CA GLU A 89 -3.10 47.85 -12.48
C GLU A 89 -3.50 47.44 -11.06
N ALA A 90 -4.74 47.77 -10.64
CA ALA A 90 -5.28 47.36 -9.35
C ALA A 90 -5.38 45.83 -9.18
N THR A 91 -5.64 45.10 -10.28
CA THR A 91 -5.67 43.63 -10.28
C THR A 91 -4.25 43.06 -10.22
N VAL A 92 -3.30 43.65 -10.95
CA VAL A 92 -1.88 43.27 -10.89
C VAL A 92 -1.31 43.46 -9.49
N LEU A 93 -1.63 44.59 -8.83
CA LEU A 93 -1.23 44.87 -7.45
C LEU A 93 -1.79 43.83 -6.47
N ARG A 94 -3.07 43.46 -6.63
CA ARG A 94 -3.71 42.41 -5.81
C ARG A 94 -2.99 41.07 -5.96
N VAL A 95 -2.62 40.69 -7.18
CA VAL A 95 -1.85 39.46 -7.45
C VAL A 95 -0.46 39.54 -6.82
N ILE A 96 0.24 40.69 -6.92
CA ILE A 96 1.53 40.89 -6.25
C ILE A 96 1.42 40.70 -4.73
N ASP A 97 0.42 41.34 -4.10
CA ASP A 97 0.23 41.31 -2.65
C ASP A 97 -0.16 39.92 -2.12
N GLN A 98 -0.95 39.16 -2.88
CA GLN A 98 -1.34 37.79 -2.51
C GLN A 98 -0.20 36.78 -2.62
N MET A 99 0.77 37.01 -3.50
CA MET A 99 1.74 36.00 -3.89
C MET A 99 3.15 36.21 -3.34
N ALA A 100 3.52 37.46 -3.09
CA ALA A 100 4.90 37.84 -2.91
C ALA A 100 5.15 38.55 -1.58
N ASP A 101 5.86 37.87 -0.66
CA ASP A 101 6.57 38.55 0.42
C ASP A 101 7.74 39.38 -0.15
N GLY A 102 8.31 40.31 0.63
CA GLY A 102 9.36 41.21 0.13
C GLY A 102 10.61 40.52 -0.44
N ARG A 103 10.87 39.26 -0.08
CA ARG A 103 11.95 38.44 -0.66
C ARG A 103 11.53 37.85 -2.01
N ARG A 104 10.34 37.26 -2.10
CA ARG A 104 9.80 36.69 -3.35
C ARG A 104 9.52 37.75 -4.39
N LEU A 105 9.06 38.93 -3.96
CA LEU A 105 8.85 40.08 -4.85
C LEU A 105 10.18 40.56 -5.44
N GLY A 106 11.25 40.55 -4.63
CA GLY A 106 12.60 40.79 -5.14
C GLY A 106 13.00 39.77 -6.20
N GLN A 107 12.85 38.47 -5.92
CA GLN A 107 13.19 37.42 -6.89
C GLN A 107 12.39 37.52 -8.19
N LEU A 108 11.11 37.86 -8.11
CA LEU A 108 10.25 38.05 -9.29
C LEU A 108 10.68 39.28 -10.09
N ALA A 109 10.83 40.43 -9.43
CA ALA A 109 11.26 41.67 -10.07
C ALA A 109 12.64 41.53 -10.74
N ASP A 110 13.62 40.96 -10.03
CA ASP A 110 14.97 40.73 -10.54
C ASP A 110 14.93 39.78 -11.77
N HIS A 111 14.08 38.75 -11.75
CA HIS A 111 13.94 37.82 -12.86
C HIS A 111 13.26 38.42 -14.09
N LEU A 112 12.20 39.22 -13.90
CA LEU A 112 11.50 39.93 -14.97
C LEU A 112 12.39 41.00 -15.61
N LEU A 113 13.18 41.72 -14.80
CA LEU A 113 14.18 42.67 -15.31
C LEU A 113 15.28 41.99 -16.13
N ALA A 114 15.76 40.83 -15.67
CA ALA A 114 16.78 40.07 -16.38
C ALA A 114 16.26 39.38 -17.66
N ASN A 115 14.95 39.17 -17.79
CA ASN A 115 14.34 38.46 -18.93
C ASN A 115 13.10 39.23 -19.44
N PRO A 116 13.30 40.37 -20.13
CA PRO A 116 12.19 41.13 -20.71
C PRO A 116 11.41 40.26 -21.70
N GLY A 117 10.08 40.17 -21.53
CA GLY A 117 9.20 39.38 -22.41
C GLY A 117 9.00 37.91 -22.02
N VAL A 118 9.62 37.42 -20.93
CA VAL A 118 9.44 36.02 -20.47
C VAL A 118 7.98 35.65 -20.25
N LEU A 119 7.13 36.62 -19.87
CA LEU A 119 5.69 36.44 -19.65
C LEU A 119 4.94 35.95 -20.90
N VAL A 120 5.41 36.29 -22.10
CA VAL A 120 4.72 36.00 -23.38
C VAL A 120 5.51 35.03 -24.26
N ILE A 121 6.85 35.07 -24.22
CA ILE A 121 7.72 34.29 -25.12
C ILE A 121 8.12 32.95 -24.48
N GLY A 122 8.07 32.84 -23.15
CA GLY A 122 8.26 31.61 -22.40
C GLY A 122 9.66 30.97 -22.50
N PRO A 123 9.92 29.90 -21.72
CA PRO A 123 9.01 29.28 -20.75
C PRO A 123 8.88 30.12 -19.48
N ASN A 124 7.64 30.47 -19.12
CA ASN A 124 7.34 31.26 -17.91
C ASN A 124 6.94 30.40 -16.71
N SER A 125 6.99 29.07 -16.87
CA SER A 125 6.83 28.11 -15.77
C SER A 125 8.06 27.94 -14.89
N ARG A 126 9.04 28.85 -15.02
CA ARG A 126 10.18 28.98 -14.12
C ARG A 126 10.68 30.42 -14.04
N PRO A 127 11.26 30.82 -12.90
CA PRO A 127 11.37 30.09 -11.63
C PRO A 127 9.99 29.85 -10.98
N PRO A 128 9.87 28.99 -9.95
CA PRO A 128 8.57 28.69 -9.32
C PRO A 128 7.79 29.91 -8.80
N VAL A 129 8.48 31.04 -8.57
CA VAL A 129 7.83 32.32 -8.26
C VAL A 129 7.17 32.93 -9.50
N LEU A 130 7.79 32.84 -10.69
CA LEU A 130 7.21 33.30 -11.95
C LEU A 130 6.05 32.38 -12.40
N ASP A 131 6.21 31.07 -12.31
CA ASP A 131 5.17 30.08 -12.69
C ASP A 131 3.86 30.32 -11.94
N ARG A 132 3.97 30.47 -10.61
CA ARG A 132 2.81 30.80 -9.78
C ARG A 132 2.26 32.17 -10.13
N PHE A 133 3.11 33.15 -10.37
CA PHE A 133 2.69 34.52 -10.71
C PHE A 133 1.91 34.56 -12.02
N VAL A 134 2.39 33.88 -13.05
CA VAL A 134 1.70 33.68 -14.33
C VAL A 134 0.36 32.96 -14.12
N GLY A 135 0.34 31.87 -13.35
CA GLY A 135 -0.90 31.16 -13.04
C GLY A 135 -1.95 32.05 -12.35
N ALA A 136 -1.52 32.95 -11.47
CA ALA A 136 -2.42 33.89 -10.81
C ALA A 136 -2.87 35.04 -11.72
N LEU A 137 -2.02 35.52 -12.64
CA LEU A 137 -2.42 36.50 -13.65
C LEU A 137 -3.47 35.90 -14.60
N VAL A 138 -3.26 34.66 -15.07
CA VAL A 138 -4.25 33.92 -15.87
C VAL A 138 -5.56 33.77 -15.11
N ALA A 139 -5.51 33.36 -13.84
CA ALA A 139 -6.71 33.23 -13.00
C ALA A 139 -7.40 34.58 -12.74
N ALA A 140 -6.65 35.69 -12.80
CA ALA A 140 -7.16 37.05 -12.65
C ALA A 140 -7.67 37.67 -13.97
N GLY A 141 -7.70 36.89 -15.06
CA GLY A 141 -8.27 37.30 -16.35
C GLY A 141 -7.26 37.84 -17.36
N ALA A 142 -5.96 37.50 -17.24
CA ALA A 142 -5.00 37.79 -18.31
C ALA A 142 -5.32 36.95 -19.56
N GLU A 143 -5.35 37.58 -20.73
CA GLU A 143 -5.71 36.93 -22.01
C GLU A 143 -4.46 36.58 -22.84
N THR A 144 -3.46 37.45 -22.85
CA THR A 144 -2.20 37.32 -23.59
C THR A 144 -1.18 36.46 -22.84
N ILE A 145 -1.10 36.62 -21.52
CA ILE A 145 -0.18 35.85 -20.67
C ILE A 145 -0.76 34.45 -20.43
N THR A 146 -0.10 33.41 -20.95
CA THR A 146 -0.50 32.00 -20.77
C THR A 146 0.62 31.16 -20.16
N SER A 147 0.31 29.99 -19.60
CA SER A 147 1.35 29.10 -19.05
C SER A 147 2.15 28.41 -20.16
N ILE A 148 3.42 28.80 -20.31
CA ILE A 148 4.33 28.25 -21.31
C ILE A 148 5.34 27.32 -20.62
N HIS A 149 5.18 26.02 -20.90
CA HIS A 149 6.03 24.97 -20.34
C HIS A 149 7.15 24.57 -21.30
N PRO A 150 8.35 24.24 -20.80
CA PRO A 150 9.39 23.66 -21.63
C PRO A 150 9.04 22.21 -22.00
N THR A 151 9.49 21.76 -23.17
CA THR A 151 9.42 20.36 -23.57
C THR A 151 10.48 19.54 -22.84
N CYS A 152 10.07 18.48 -22.15
CA CYS A 152 11.02 17.59 -21.48
C CYS A 152 11.89 16.86 -22.51
N ARG A 153 13.22 17.02 -22.41
CA ARG A 153 14.18 16.38 -23.33
C ARG A 153 14.09 14.85 -23.38
N GLU A 154 13.72 14.20 -22.28
CA GLU A 154 13.70 12.72 -22.20
C GLU A 154 12.39 12.10 -22.66
N CYS A 155 11.23 12.66 -22.30
CA CYS A 155 9.93 12.07 -22.64
C CYS A 155 9.18 12.83 -23.74
N GLY A 156 9.71 13.94 -24.25
CA GLY A 156 9.10 14.75 -25.31
C GLY A 156 7.82 15.49 -24.89
N ARG A 157 7.41 15.41 -23.62
CA ARG A 157 6.16 16.02 -23.14
C ARG A 157 6.39 17.44 -22.66
N THR A 158 5.55 18.37 -23.13
CA THR A 158 5.45 19.76 -22.64
C THR A 158 4.74 19.76 -21.29
N ARG A 159 5.49 20.01 -20.21
CA ARG A 159 5.03 19.94 -18.81
C ARG A 159 5.91 20.81 -17.92
N PRO A 160 5.49 21.17 -16.69
CA PRO A 160 6.39 21.75 -15.70
C PRO A 160 7.63 20.86 -15.52
N ALA A 161 8.75 21.28 -16.08
CA ALA A 161 10.03 20.64 -15.83
C ALA A 161 10.57 21.21 -14.51
N HIS A 162 11.29 20.42 -13.71
CA HIS A 162 11.86 20.91 -12.44
C HIS A 162 13.40 20.82 -12.41
N HIS A 163 14.05 20.09 -13.33
CA HIS A 163 15.50 19.93 -13.33
C HIS A 163 16.14 20.42 -14.65
N GLN A 164 17.16 21.28 -14.54
CA GLN A 164 18.02 21.70 -15.65
C GLN A 164 19.21 20.76 -15.80
N LEU A 165 19.59 20.48 -17.05
CA LEU A 165 20.80 19.79 -17.43
C LEU A 165 21.89 20.81 -17.79
N PRO A 166 23.18 20.41 -17.74
CA PRO A 166 24.25 21.18 -18.36
C PRO A 166 23.91 21.48 -19.83
N GLY A 167 24.06 22.74 -20.26
CA GLY A 167 23.67 23.19 -21.61
C GLY A 167 22.21 23.62 -21.76
N GLY A 168 21.48 23.90 -20.68
CA GLY A 168 20.19 24.59 -20.71
C GLY A 168 18.95 23.71 -20.95
N ALA A 169 19.12 22.46 -21.38
CA ALA A 169 18.00 21.53 -21.56
C ALA A 169 17.29 21.18 -20.23
N THR A 170 15.99 20.92 -20.26
CA THR A 170 15.20 20.61 -19.05
C THR A 170 14.54 19.23 -19.08
N ILE A 171 14.40 18.60 -17.92
CA ILE A 171 13.70 17.32 -17.74
C ILE A 171 12.64 17.39 -16.64
N CYS A 172 11.57 16.61 -16.80
CA CYS A 172 10.48 16.52 -15.81
C CYS A 172 10.91 15.70 -14.59
N SER A 173 10.25 15.93 -13.45
CA SER A 173 10.52 15.25 -12.17
C SER A 173 10.39 13.72 -12.25
N ALA A 174 9.48 13.19 -13.06
CA ALA A 174 9.34 11.75 -13.29
C ALA A 174 10.52 11.14 -14.10
N CYS A 175 11.02 11.88 -15.09
CA CYS A 175 12.22 11.51 -15.85
C CYS A 175 13.47 11.61 -14.96
N TYR A 176 13.59 12.68 -14.18
CA TYR A 176 14.65 12.83 -13.19
C TYR A 176 14.65 11.69 -12.16
N ALA A 177 13.50 11.32 -11.59
CA ALA A 177 13.38 10.22 -10.64
C ALA A 177 13.75 8.85 -11.26
N ARG A 178 13.35 8.61 -12.51
CA ARG A 178 13.77 7.43 -13.28
C ARG A 178 15.29 7.41 -13.50
N ARG A 179 15.86 8.56 -13.85
CA ARG A 179 17.29 8.74 -14.10
C ARG A 179 18.13 8.52 -12.84
N THR A 180 17.69 9.01 -11.68
CA THR A 180 18.42 8.92 -10.41
C THR A 180 18.28 7.56 -9.73
N SER A 181 17.19 6.82 -9.99
CA SER A 181 16.90 5.54 -9.32
C SER A 181 17.30 4.30 -10.13
N ALA A 182 17.58 4.44 -11.43
CA ALA A 182 17.97 3.32 -12.29
C ALA A 182 19.49 3.11 -12.29
N ARG A 183 19.92 1.89 -11.96
CA ARG A 183 21.32 1.44 -12.06
C ARG A 183 21.42 0.32 -13.11
N PRO A 184 22.57 0.13 -13.78
CA PRO A 184 22.79 -1.02 -14.65
C PRO A 184 22.64 -2.31 -13.87
N CYS A 185 21.80 -3.23 -14.33
CA CYS A 185 21.62 -4.52 -13.69
C CYS A 185 22.82 -5.43 -13.98
N GLY A 186 23.53 -5.92 -12.96
CA GLY A 186 24.65 -6.86 -13.11
C GLY A 186 24.31 -8.15 -13.86
N GLY A 187 23.03 -8.56 -13.89
CA GLY A 187 22.60 -9.77 -14.62
C GLY A 187 22.05 -9.59 -16.04
N CYS A 188 21.59 -8.39 -16.46
CA CYS A 188 21.04 -8.20 -17.82
C CYS A 188 21.53 -6.94 -18.53
N GLY A 189 22.43 -6.17 -17.90
CA GLY A 189 22.97 -4.90 -18.42
C GLY A 189 21.97 -3.75 -18.51
N ARG A 190 20.66 -4.03 -18.51
CA ARG A 190 19.62 -3.00 -18.65
C ARG A 190 19.57 -2.12 -17.40
N ARG A 191 19.43 -0.81 -17.62
CA ARG A 191 19.15 0.15 -16.54
C ARG A 191 17.78 -0.15 -15.94
N ARG A 192 17.78 -0.68 -14.72
CA ARG A 192 16.57 -1.09 -13.98
C ARG A 192 16.68 -0.59 -12.54
N ARG A 193 15.56 -0.59 -11.82
CA ARG A 193 15.57 -0.31 -10.38
C ARG A 193 16.26 -1.50 -9.65
N PRO A 194 17.25 -1.25 -8.78
CA PRO A 194 17.86 -2.31 -7.97
C PRO A 194 16.83 -3.00 -7.09
N TYR A 195 16.82 -4.33 -7.11
CA TYR A 195 16.00 -5.19 -6.26
C TYR A 195 16.86 -5.94 -5.24
N ALA A 196 18.00 -6.46 -5.67
CA ALA A 196 19.02 -7.11 -4.85
C ALA A 196 20.41 -6.67 -5.32
N ARG A 197 21.47 -7.19 -4.70
CA ARG A 197 22.85 -7.10 -5.19
C ARG A 197 23.39 -8.50 -5.38
N ASP A 198 24.28 -8.70 -6.36
CA ASP A 198 25.06 -9.94 -6.45
C ASP A 198 26.27 -9.92 -5.51
N GLU A 199 27.01 -11.03 -5.50
CA GLU A 199 28.18 -11.27 -4.64
C GLU A 199 29.28 -10.23 -4.84
N ALA A 200 29.45 -9.74 -6.07
CA ALA A 200 30.36 -8.65 -6.41
C ALA A 200 29.78 -7.25 -6.07
N GLY A 201 28.61 -7.18 -5.41
CA GLY A 201 27.97 -5.95 -4.98
C GLY A 201 27.21 -5.19 -6.07
N HIS A 202 27.12 -5.72 -7.30
CA HIS A 202 26.43 -5.07 -8.40
C HIS A 202 24.91 -5.18 -8.23
N PRO A 203 24.15 -4.10 -8.50
CA PRO A 203 22.70 -4.13 -8.35
C PRO A 203 22.07 -5.09 -9.38
N ARG A 204 21.15 -5.95 -8.94
CA ARG A 204 20.36 -6.86 -9.79
C ARG A 204 18.88 -6.49 -9.78
N CYS A 205 18.22 -6.67 -10.92
CA CYS A 205 16.77 -6.51 -11.03
C CYS A 205 16.05 -7.80 -10.56
N ARG A 206 14.77 -7.66 -10.19
CA ARG A 206 13.96 -8.76 -9.66
C ARG A 206 13.99 -10.02 -10.55
N SER A 207 13.77 -9.87 -11.85
CA SER A 207 13.75 -11.02 -12.78
C SER A 207 15.09 -11.74 -12.88
N CYS A 208 16.21 -11.01 -12.86
CA CYS A 208 17.54 -11.62 -12.89
C CYS A 208 17.88 -12.30 -11.56
N THR A 209 17.39 -11.78 -10.44
CA THR A 209 17.54 -12.42 -9.13
C THR A 209 16.73 -13.71 -9.05
N ASP A 210 15.47 -13.70 -9.50
CA ASP A 210 14.61 -14.89 -9.46
C ASP A 210 15.12 -15.99 -10.40
N ARG A 211 15.63 -15.63 -11.58
CA ARG A 211 16.25 -16.59 -12.52
C ARG A 211 17.53 -17.21 -11.97
N ALA A 212 18.43 -16.40 -11.41
CA ALA A 212 19.68 -16.90 -10.83
C ALA A 212 19.44 -17.90 -9.68
N ARG A 213 18.42 -17.65 -8.84
CA ARG A 213 18.01 -18.60 -7.79
C ARG A 213 17.55 -19.93 -8.36
N ALA A 214 16.69 -19.90 -9.38
CA ALA A 214 16.20 -21.12 -10.02
C ALA A 214 17.31 -21.91 -10.74
N GLU A 215 18.30 -21.23 -11.32
CA GLU A 215 19.48 -21.86 -11.95
C GLU A 215 20.36 -22.57 -10.91
N VAL A 216 20.62 -21.95 -9.76
CA VAL A 216 21.38 -22.57 -8.65
C VAL A 216 20.63 -23.78 -8.09
N GLU A 217 19.34 -23.63 -7.76
CA GLU A 217 18.51 -24.74 -7.26
C GLU A 217 18.45 -25.92 -8.24
N GLN A 218 18.45 -25.65 -9.55
CA GLN A 218 18.46 -26.69 -10.57
C GLN A 218 19.82 -27.39 -10.67
N ALA A 219 20.93 -26.64 -10.59
CA ALA A 219 22.28 -27.19 -10.61
C ALA A 219 22.57 -28.04 -9.37
N GLU A 220 22.18 -27.57 -8.18
CA GLU A 220 22.30 -28.32 -6.92
C GLU A 220 21.51 -29.63 -6.96
N ALA A 221 20.26 -29.59 -7.45
CA ALA A 221 19.44 -30.80 -7.58
C ALA A 221 20.01 -31.80 -8.61
N LEU A 222 20.63 -31.31 -9.68
CA LEU A 222 21.29 -32.15 -10.68
C LEU A 222 22.54 -32.82 -10.09
N GLU A 223 23.40 -32.04 -9.43
CA GLU A 223 24.63 -32.55 -8.80
C GLU A 223 24.32 -33.56 -7.69
N GLN A 224 23.32 -33.28 -6.85
CA GLN A 224 22.87 -34.19 -5.80
C GLN A 224 22.41 -35.53 -6.40
N LEU A 225 21.61 -35.51 -7.46
CA LEU A 225 21.15 -36.72 -8.14
C LEU A 225 22.29 -37.48 -8.82
N THR A 226 23.19 -36.78 -9.52
CA THR A 226 24.37 -37.40 -10.13
C THR A 226 25.20 -38.10 -9.07
N SER A 227 25.49 -37.43 -7.94
CA SER A 227 26.25 -37.99 -6.83
C SER A 227 25.61 -39.26 -6.25
N VAL A 228 24.28 -39.25 -6.05
CA VAL A 228 23.53 -40.43 -5.58
C VAL A 228 23.65 -41.60 -6.55
N LEU A 229 23.57 -41.33 -7.86
CA LEU A 229 23.58 -42.37 -8.89
C LEU A 229 24.99 -42.91 -9.19
N THR A 230 26.05 -42.11 -9.06
CA THR A 230 27.45 -42.58 -9.27
C THR A 230 27.79 -43.75 -8.34
N GLY A 231 27.20 -43.80 -7.13
CA GLY A 231 27.38 -44.93 -6.21
C GLY A 231 26.55 -46.17 -6.54
N GLN A 232 25.67 -46.11 -7.54
CA GLN A 232 24.66 -47.15 -7.83
C GLN A 232 24.78 -47.75 -9.24
N VAL A 233 25.46 -47.10 -10.17
CA VAL A 233 25.61 -47.56 -11.55
C VAL A 233 27.03 -47.37 -12.09
N SER A 234 27.42 -48.19 -13.06
CA SER A 234 28.74 -48.21 -13.70
C SER A 234 28.96 -47.11 -14.75
N LEU A 235 28.39 -45.92 -14.54
CA LEU A 235 28.49 -44.77 -15.46
C LEU A 235 29.28 -43.63 -14.81
N ASP A 236 30.03 -42.89 -15.64
CA ASP A 236 30.73 -41.71 -15.17
C ASP A 236 29.80 -40.51 -14.91
N HIS A 237 30.31 -39.49 -14.21
CA HIS A 237 29.55 -38.30 -13.82
C HIS A 237 28.99 -37.52 -15.03
N ALA A 238 29.72 -37.49 -16.15
CA ALA A 238 29.31 -36.78 -17.36
C ALA A 238 28.17 -37.52 -18.08
N GLN A 239 28.26 -38.85 -18.18
CA GLN A 239 27.22 -39.72 -18.73
C GLN A 239 25.93 -39.61 -17.92
N LEU A 240 26.02 -39.65 -16.59
CA LEU A 240 24.88 -39.49 -15.68
C LEU A 240 24.21 -38.13 -15.83
N THR A 241 25.01 -37.06 -15.88
CA THR A 241 24.51 -35.69 -16.10
C THR A 241 23.78 -35.57 -17.44
N GLY A 242 24.30 -36.19 -18.50
CA GLY A 242 23.65 -36.25 -19.81
C GLY A 242 22.30 -36.99 -19.79
N VAL A 243 22.24 -38.14 -19.08
CA VAL A 243 20.99 -38.89 -18.91
C VAL A 243 19.96 -38.10 -18.12
N LEU A 244 20.34 -37.50 -16.99
CA LEU A 244 19.45 -36.74 -16.12
C LEU A 244 18.89 -35.49 -16.80
N THR A 245 19.72 -34.76 -17.56
CA THR A 245 19.27 -33.58 -18.31
C THR A 245 18.31 -33.94 -19.45
N ALA A 246 18.46 -35.11 -20.07
CA ALA A 246 17.52 -35.59 -21.08
C ALA A 246 16.18 -36.07 -20.48
N VAL A 247 16.22 -36.78 -19.35
CA VAL A 247 15.02 -37.37 -18.70
C VAL A 247 14.25 -36.33 -17.88
N ALA A 248 14.94 -35.36 -17.28
CA ALA A 248 14.38 -34.35 -16.38
C ALA A 248 14.98 -32.96 -16.65
N PRO A 249 14.60 -32.31 -17.78
CA PRO A 249 15.20 -31.04 -18.20
C PRO A 249 14.83 -29.83 -17.33
N ARG A 250 13.89 -29.98 -16.38
CA ARG A 250 13.39 -28.90 -15.52
C ARG A 250 13.65 -29.22 -14.05
N GLY A 251 13.92 -28.20 -13.24
CA GLY A 251 14.15 -28.36 -11.80
C GLY A 251 13.00 -29.03 -11.02
N HIS A 252 11.75 -28.91 -11.48
CA HIS A 252 10.63 -29.66 -10.88
C HIS A 252 10.73 -31.18 -11.11
N ASP A 253 11.20 -31.58 -12.30
CA ASP A 253 11.32 -32.98 -12.68
C ASP A 253 12.47 -33.64 -11.91
N LEU A 254 13.60 -32.91 -11.72
CA LEU A 254 14.73 -33.35 -10.89
C LEU A 254 14.31 -33.55 -9.42
N ARG A 255 13.59 -32.59 -8.82
CA ARG A 255 13.08 -32.77 -7.44
C ARG A 255 12.12 -33.95 -7.30
N THR A 256 11.30 -34.20 -8.33
CA THR A 256 10.39 -35.34 -8.34
C THR A 256 11.18 -36.66 -8.41
N LEU A 257 12.23 -36.72 -9.21
CA LEU A 257 13.14 -37.86 -9.28
C LEU A 257 13.87 -38.10 -7.96
N ALA A 258 14.44 -37.06 -7.35
CA ALA A 258 15.15 -37.16 -6.07
C ALA A 258 14.27 -37.79 -4.99
N ARG A 259 13.05 -37.26 -4.81
CA ARG A 259 12.09 -37.82 -3.86
C ARG A 259 11.73 -39.28 -4.15
N LEU A 260 11.59 -39.65 -5.42
CA LEU A 260 11.24 -41.03 -5.79
C LEU A 260 12.41 -42.00 -5.61
N LEU A 261 13.66 -41.54 -5.76
CA LEU A 261 14.85 -42.36 -5.53
C LEU A 261 15.16 -42.54 -4.04
N ASP A 262 14.68 -41.63 -3.17
CA ASP A 262 14.68 -41.87 -1.72
C ASP A 262 13.73 -43.02 -1.32
N GLU A 263 12.65 -43.21 -2.07
CA GLU A 263 11.58 -44.17 -1.79
C GLU A 263 11.75 -45.53 -2.51
N HIS A 264 12.56 -45.59 -3.57
CA HIS A 264 12.67 -46.76 -4.47
C HIS A 264 14.10 -47.01 -4.95
N ARG A 265 14.52 -48.29 -5.01
CA ARG A 265 15.81 -48.69 -5.58
C ARG A 265 15.69 -48.93 -7.08
N LEU A 266 16.74 -48.62 -7.84
CA LEU A 266 16.77 -48.80 -9.31
C LEU A 266 16.54 -50.24 -9.78
N THR A 267 16.71 -51.22 -8.90
CA THR A 267 16.52 -52.65 -9.18
C THR A 267 15.13 -53.17 -8.80
N ASP A 268 14.26 -52.32 -8.25
CA ASP A 268 12.93 -52.76 -7.80
C ASP A 268 12.08 -53.22 -9.01
N PRO A 269 11.33 -54.34 -8.90
CA PRO A 269 10.46 -54.80 -9.98
C PRO A 269 9.23 -53.91 -10.20
N GLY A 270 8.87 -53.07 -9.21
CA GLY A 270 7.67 -52.23 -9.16
C GLY A 270 7.92 -50.73 -9.32
N LEU A 271 8.91 -50.33 -10.12
CA LEU A 271 9.33 -48.93 -10.21
C LEU A 271 8.20 -47.96 -10.65
N PRO A 272 8.08 -46.79 -9.99
CA PRO A 272 7.27 -45.69 -10.50
C PRO A 272 7.73 -45.29 -11.91
N PHE A 273 6.79 -44.90 -12.77
CA PHE A 273 7.05 -44.60 -14.19
C PHE A 273 8.25 -43.65 -14.42
N VAL A 274 8.40 -42.63 -13.59
CA VAL A 274 9.48 -41.65 -13.71
C VAL A 274 10.86 -42.29 -13.47
N VAL A 275 10.95 -43.22 -12.52
CA VAL A 275 12.17 -43.98 -12.21
C VAL A 275 12.41 -45.08 -13.23
N ALA A 276 11.37 -45.79 -13.68
CA ALA A 276 11.49 -46.79 -14.74
C ALA A 276 11.99 -46.17 -16.07
N ARG A 277 11.55 -44.94 -16.38
CA ARG A 277 12.05 -44.16 -17.53
C ARG A 277 13.53 -43.78 -17.35
N LEU A 278 13.96 -43.47 -16.13
CA LEU A 278 15.36 -43.22 -15.82
C LEU A 278 16.20 -44.49 -16.00
N VAL A 279 15.77 -45.65 -15.48
CA VAL A 279 16.48 -46.93 -15.62
C VAL A 279 16.68 -47.31 -17.09
N ILE A 280 15.66 -47.12 -17.94
CA ILE A 280 15.79 -47.35 -19.39
C ILE A 280 16.84 -46.42 -20.00
N ALA A 281 16.82 -45.13 -19.65
CA ALA A 281 17.79 -44.17 -20.17
C ALA A 281 19.22 -44.48 -19.69
N LEU A 282 19.40 -44.89 -18.43
CA LEU A 282 20.67 -45.36 -17.89
C LEU A 282 21.16 -46.63 -18.61
N ARG A 283 20.26 -47.57 -18.93
CA ARG A 283 20.60 -48.76 -19.71
C ARG A 283 21.03 -48.46 -21.13
N VAL A 284 20.34 -47.54 -21.81
CA VAL A 284 20.74 -47.07 -23.14
C VAL A 284 22.11 -46.38 -23.10
N ALA A 285 22.44 -45.72 -21.99
CA ALA A 285 23.75 -45.14 -21.76
C ALA A 285 24.83 -46.16 -21.32
N GLY A 286 24.49 -47.44 -21.13
CA GLY A 286 25.44 -48.52 -20.84
C GLY A 286 25.51 -48.98 -19.38
N ALA A 287 24.60 -48.55 -18.49
CA ALA A 287 24.58 -49.01 -17.10
C ALA A 287 24.20 -50.50 -17.00
N ASP A 288 24.82 -51.23 -16.08
CA ASP A 288 24.44 -52.63 -15.79
C ASP A 288 23.28 -52.71 -14.78
N LEU A 289 22.06 -52.53 -15.29
CA LEU A 289 20.82 -52.60 -14.52
C LEU A 289 19.82 -53.57 -15.18
N PRO A 290 18.95 -54.25 -14.41
CA PRO A 290 17.86 -55.00 -15.02
C PRO A 290 16.92 -54.04 -15.76
N PHE A 291 16.47 -54.41 -16.95
CA PHE A 291 15.43 -53.65 -17.61
C PHE A 291 14.12 -53.77 -16.83
N PRO A 292 13.39 -52.66 -16.62
CA PRO A 292 12.12 -52.71 -15.90
C PRO A 292 11.13 -53.60 -16.67
N PRO A 293 10.29 -54.37 -15.96
CA PRO A 293 9.29 -55.21 -16.61
C PRO A 293 8.29 -54.34 -17.37
N CYS A 294 7.87 -54.84 -18.53
CA CYS A 294 6.78 -54.25 -19.30
C CYS A 294 5.53 -54.22 -18.41
N GLN A 295 4.94 -53.05 -18.23
CA GLN A 295 3.76 -52.88 -17.39
C GLN A 295 2.46 -53.45 -18.02
N SER A 296 2.60 -54.28 -19.08
CA SER A 296 1.54 -54.99 -19.79
C SER A 296 1.76 -56.50 -19.74
N CYS A 297 2.90 -57.00 -20.23
CA CYS A 297 3.18 -58.44 -20.31
C CYS A 297 4.17 -58.95 -19.26
N GLN A 298 4.68 -58.07 -18.39
CA GLN A 298 5.66 -58.36 -17.33
C GLN A 298 7.05 -58.86 -17.82
N GLN A 299 7.24 -59.03 -19.12
CA GLN A 299 8.54 -59.37 -19.69
C GLN A 299 9.52 -58.19 -19.61
N PRO A 300 10.83 -58.42 -19.40
CA PRO A 300 11.83 -57.36 -19.40
C PRO A 300 11.74 -56.50 -20.66
N CYS A 301 11.72 -55.18 -20.48
CA CYS A 301 11.72 -54.26 -21.61
C CYS A 301 13.08 -54.24 -22.33
N GLY A 302 13.10 -53.95 -23.63
CA GLY A 302 14.35 -53.66 -24.35
C GLY A 302 14.74 -52.19 -24.28
N SER A 303 15.85 -51.82 -24.91
CA SER A 303 16.27 -50.42 -25.11
C SER A 303 15.30 -49.62 -25.99
N ASP A 304 14.47 -50.29 -26.78
CA ASP A 304 13.44 -49.71 -27.65
C ASP A 304 12.06 -49.58 -26.97
N ALA A 305 12.01 -49.68 -25.64
CA ALA A 305 10.78 -49.57 -24.88
C ALA A 305 10.12 -48.19 -25.02
N SER A 306 8.80 -48.18 -25.19
CA SER A 306 8.04 -46.93 -25.21
C SER A 306 7.82 -46.43 -23.79
N VAL A 307 8.23 -45.19 -23.56
CA VAL A 307 8.00 -44.42 -22.33
C VAL A 307 6.88 -43.38 -22.51
N TYR A 308 5.91 -43.66 -23.38
CA TYR A 308 4.81 -42.76 -23.70
C TYR A 308 3.56 -43.05 -22.85
N GLY A 309 2.85 -42.01 -22.40
CA GLY A 309 1.55 -42.17 -21.74
C GLY A 309 1.58 -42.53 -20.26
N ALA A 310 2.71 -42.33 -19.57
CA ALA A 310 2.94 -42.64 -18.16
C ALA A 310 3.00 -44.15 -17.83
N ARG A 311 3.36 -44.98 -18.81
CA ARG A 311 3.73 -46.38 -18.62
C ARG A 311 4.96 -46.75 -19.44
N VAL A 312 5.68 -47.77 -19.00
CA VAL A 312 6.78 -48.40 -19.74
C VAL A 312 6.25 -49.66 -20.42
N ARG A 313 6.44 -49.78 -21.75
CA ARG A 313 5.99 -50.93 -22.53
C ARG A 313 7.05 -51.40 -23.52
N CYS A 314 7.22 -52.72 -23.65
CA CYS A 314 8.07 -53.31 -24.68
C CYS A 314 7.49 -53.07 -26.08
N ARG A 315 8.34 -53.09 -27.12
CA ARG A 315 7.95 -52.86 -28.52
C ARG A 315 6.74 -53.69 -28.97
N THR A 316 6.63 -54.94 -28.53
CA THR A 316 5.52 -55.83 -28.88
C THR A 316 4.20 -55.45 -28.21
N CYS A 317 4.24 -54.89 -27.00
CA CYS A 317 3.04 -54.47 -26.26
C CYS A 317 2.58 -53.05 -26.63
N VAL A 318 3.42 -52.27 -27.31
CA VAL A 318 3.08 -50.91 -27.76
C VAL A 318 2.19 -51.00 -28.99
N ARG A 319 0.90 -50.67 -28.82
CA ARG A 319 0.01 -50.45 -29.96
C ARG A 319 0.32 -49.10 -30.61
N HIS A 320 0.53 -49.11 -31.93
CA HIS A 320 0.69 -47.90 -32.72
C HIS A 320 -0.65 -47.52 -33.35
N CYS A 321 -0.94 -46.22 -33.39
CA CYS A 321 -2.17 -45.71 -33.96
C CYS A 321 -2.15 -45.87 -35.50
N PRO A 322 -3.13 -46.55 -36.11
CA PRO A 322 -3.15 -46.78 -37.55
C PRO A 322 -3.30 -45.48 -38.36
N GLY A 323 -3.88 -44.42 -37.77
CA GLY A 323 -4.03 -43.13 -38.45
C GLY A 323 -2.83 -42.18 -38.41
N CYS A 324 -1.86 -42.39 -37.51
CA CYS A 324 -0.71 -41.46 -37.37
C CYS A 324 0.60 -42.11 -36.94
N ALA A 325 0.64 -43.44 -36.88
CA ALA A 325 1.77 -44.28 -36.45
C ALA A 325 2.36 -43.96 -35.05
N ARG A 326 1.73 -43.11 -34.24
CA ARG A 326 2.22 -42.80 -32.87
C ARG A 326 1.79 -43.86 -31.84
N PRO A 327 2.60 -44.11 -30.79
CA PRO A 327 2.22 -44.99 -29.69
C PRO A 327 0.89 -44.56 -29.04
N ALA A 328 -0.02 -45.52 -28.86
CA ALA A 328 -1.28 -45.31 -28.16
C ALA A 328 -1.04 -45.16 -26.65
N ARG A 329 -1.88 -44.37 -25.97
CA ARG A 329 -1.70 -44.09 -24.54
C ARG A 329 -2.11 -45.30 -23.68
N ARG A 330 -3.08 -46.08 -24.12
CA ARG A 330 -3.58 -47.28 -23.42
C ARG A 330 -3.55 -48.53 -24.33
N GLU A 331 -3.53 -49.73 -23.73
CA GLU A 331 -3.49 -51.01 -24.46
C GLU A 331 -4.79 -51.33 -25.20
N ASP A 332 -5.91 -50.86 -24.68
CA ASP A 332 -7.26 -50.97 -25.29
C ASP A 332 -7.46 -49.94 -26.42
N GLU A 333 -6.55 -48.98 -26.58
CA GLU A 333 -6.69 -47.89 -27.52
C GLU A 333 -6.21 -48.29 -28.93
N ARG A 334 -7.15 -48.68 -29.81
CA ARG A 334 -6.87 -48.98 -31.23
C ARG A 334 -6.47 -47.74 -32.06
N VAL A 335 -6.83 -46.53 -31.61
CA VAL A 335 -6.57 -45.25 -32.28
C VAL A 335 -6.21 -44.19 -31.23
N CYS A 336 -5.09 -43.46 -31.37
CA CYS A 336 -4.61 -42.53 -30.34
C CYS A 336 -5.64 -41.45 -29.97
N GLY A 337 -5.58 -40.92 -28.75
CA GLY A 337 -6.57 -39.95 -28.26
C GLY A 337 -6.74 -38.71 -29.14
N ARG A 338 -5.77 -38.35 -29.99
CA ARG A 338 -5.92 -37.31 -31.02
C ARG A 338 -6.81 -37.80 -32.17
N CYS A 339 -6.42 -38.87 -32.86
CA CYS A 339 -7.19 -39.45 -33.98
C CYS A 339 -8.56 -40.00 -33.55
N ARG A 340 -8.71 -40.50 -32.30
CA ARG A 340 -9.98 -40.93 -31.72
C ARG A 340 -10.94 -39.77 -31.50
N ARG A 341 -10.41 -38.60 -31.11
CA ARG A 341 -11.21 -37.37 -31.01
C ARG A 341 -11.72 -36.90 -32.37
N ASP A 342 -11.07 -37.31 -33.45
CA ASP A 342 -11.43 -36.91 -34.81
C ASP A 342 -12.34 -37.93 -35.53
N ALA A 343 -12.25 -39.24 -35.22
CA ALA A 343 -12.91 -40.31 -35.98
C ALA A 343 -14.34 -40.74 -35.53
N HIS A 344 -14.78 -40.51 -34.28
CA HIS A 344 -16.08 -41.03 -33.76
C HIS A 344 -17.22 -40.02 -33.65
N ARG A 345 -17.18 -38.92 -34.40
CA ARG A 345 -18.19 -37.87 -34.24
C ARG A 345 -19.29 -38.02 -35.29
N ARG A 346 -20.37 -38.76 -34.99
CA ARG A 346 -21.65 -38.57 -35.70
C ARG A 346 -22.01 -37.10 -35.53
N ARG A 347 -21.90 -36.34 -36.61
CA ARG A 347 -22.24 -34.93 -36.66
C ARG A 347 -23.68 -34.81 -37.15
N GLY A 348 -24.50 -34.08 -36.42
CA GLY A 348 -25.91 -33.94 -36.72
C GLY A 348 -26.58 -32.88 -35.87
N ARG A 349 -27.89 -32.76 -36.02
CA ARG A 349 -28.70 -31.82 -35.25
C ARG A 349 -29.01 -32.42 -33.87
N CYS A 350 -28.70 -31.69 -32.80
CA CYS A 350 -28.93 -32.18 -31.43
C CYS A 350 -30.42 -32.23 -31.08
N ALA A 351 -30.91 -33.35 -30.54
CA ALA A 351 -32.31 -33.53 -30.16
C ALA A 351 -32.82 -32.56 -29.06
N THR A 352 -31.93 -31.93 -28.28
CA THR A 352 -32.32 -30.98 -27.21
C THR A 352 -32.12 -29.53 -27.58
N CYS A 353 -30.96 -29.15 -28.13
CA CYS A 353 -30.67 -27.74 -28.45
C CYS A 353 -30.89 -27.37 -29.91
N ALA A 354 -31.31 -28.33 -30.75
CA ALA A 354 -31.55 -28.18 -32.18
C ALA A 354 -30.37 -27.62 -33.01
N GLN A 355 -29.19 -27.45 -32.42
CA GLN A 355 -28.01 -26.92 -33.11
C GLN A 355 -27.48 -27.95 -34.13
N PRO A 356 -27.25 -27.55 -35.39
CA PRO A 356 -26.70 -28.41 -36.44
C PRO A 356 -25.19 -28.65 -36.25
N ASP A 357 -24.67 -29.64 -36.99
CA ASP A 357 -23.26 -30.04 -37.04
C ASP A 357 -22.60 -30.29 -35.66
N ARG A 358 -23.39 -30.72 -34.68
CA ARG A 358 -22.88 -31.06 -33.35
C ARG A 358 -22.49 -32.53 -33.29
N VAL A 359 -21.48 -32.80 -32.50
CA VAL A 359 -21.08 -34.17 -32.14
C VAL A 359 -22.13 -34.76 -31.21
N LEU A 360 -22.83 -35.80 -31.65
CA LEU A 360 -23.91 -36.45 -30.92
C LEU A 360 -23.43 -37.75 -30.24
N ASP A 361 -24.06 -38.12 -29.14
CA ASP A 361 -24.00 -39.49 -28.58
C ASP A 361 -25.10 -40.39 -29.17
N ASP A 362 -25.15 -41.63 -28.69
CA ASP A 362 -26.11 -42.65 -29.12
C ASP A 362 -27.58 -42.29 -28.81
N ARG A 363 -27.82 -41.26 -27.98
CA ARG A 363 -29.15 -40.71 -27.67
C ARG A 363 -29.48 -39.45 -28.49
N GLY A 364 -28.67 -39.11 -29.48
CA GLY A 364 -28.84 -37.91 -30.32
C GLY A 364 -28.56 -36.60 -29.57
N LEU A 365 -27.89 -36.65 -28.42
CA LEU A 365 -27.59 -35.47 -27.61
C LEU A 365 -26.18 -34.98 -27.86
N CYS A 366 -26.03 -33.66 -28.04
CA CYS A 366 -24.70 -33.08 -28.10
C CYS A 366 -24.05 -33.13 -26.71
N ARG A 367 -22.72 -33.11 -26.69
CA ARG A 367 -21.94 -33.05 -25.44
C ARG A 367 -22.47 -32.00 -24.46
N GLY A 368 -22.82 -30.80 -24.95
CA GLY A 368 -23.35 -29.72 -24.12
C GLY A 368 -24.73 -30.00 -23.51
N CYS A 369 -25.58 -30.83 -24.13
CA CYS A 369 -26.88 -31.23 -23.57
C CYS A 369 -26.75 -32.41 -22.61
N ARG A 370 -25.92 -33.40 -22.94
CA ARG A 370 -25.60 -34.52 -22.04
C ARG A 370 -24.97 -34.03 -20.73
N GLU A 371 -23.99 -33.13 -20.82
CA GLU A 371 -23.35 -32.56 -19.64
C GLU A 371 -24.32 -31.71 -18.81
N ARG A 372 -25.38 -31.14 -19.39
CA ARG A 372 -26.43 -30.43 -18.63
C ARG A 372 -27.36 -31.36 -17.87
N ALA A 373 -27.63 -32.57 -18.39
CA ALA A 373 -28.50 -33.55 -17.72
C ALA A 373 -27.81 -34.21 -16.50
N ALA A 374 -26.50 -34.50 -16.59
CA ALA A 374 -25.71 -35.08 -15.49
C ALA A 374 -25.30 -34.07 -14.39
N ARG A 375 -25.63 -32.78 -14.56
CA ARG A 375 -25.30 -31.69 -13.62
C ARG A 375 -26.51 -31.21 -12.81
N ARG A 376 -27.50 -32.07 -12.59
CA ARG A 376 -28.66 -31.75 -11.72
C ARG A 376 -28.32 -32.00 -10.25
N CYS A 377 -28.63 -31.03 -9.40
CA CYS A 377 -28.54 -31.16 -7.96
C CYS A 377 -29.50 -32.25 -7.45
N ALA A 378 -29.05 -33.10 -6.52
CA ALA A 378 -29.91 -34.13 -5.92
C ALA A 378 -31.09 -33.55 -5.12
N ASP A 379 -30.94 -32.35 -4.53
CA ASP A 379 -31.99 -31.71 -3.72
C ASP A 379 -32.94 -30.83 -4.54
N CYS A 380 -32.41 -29.87 -5.32
CA CYS A 380 -33.24 -28.89 -6.02
C CYS A 380 -33.51 -29.23 -7.49
N HIS A 381 -32.91 -30.31 -8.01
CA HIS A 381 -33.02 -30.77 -9.40
C HIS A 381 -32.64 -29.74 -10.49
N GLN A 382 -32.09 -28.59 -10.11
CA GLN A 382 -31.61 -27.56 -11.02
C GLN A 382 -30.22 -27.89 -11.55
N ASN A 383 -29.95 -27.45 -12.78
CA ASN A 383 -28.67 -27.61 -13.44
C ASN A 383 -27.72 -26.47 -13.06
N ARG A 384 -26.82 -26.73 -12.12
CA ARG A 384 -25.85 -25.78 -11.55
C ARG A 384 -24.50 -26.49 -11.36
N PRO A 385 -23.38 -25.76 -11.12
CA PRO A 385 -22.15 -26.38 -10.64
C PRO A 385 -22.44 -27.24 -9.40
N LEU A 386 -21.94 -28.48 -9.39
CA LEU A 386 -22.16 -29.45 -8.32
C LEU A 386 -20.87 -29.75 -7.57
N THR A 387 -21.00 -29.99 -6.28
CA THR A 387 -19.95 -30.44 -5.36
C THR A 387 -20.41 -31.74 -4.69
N ALA A 388 -19.48 -32.69 -4.50
CA ALA A 388 -19.76 -33.92 -3.78
C ALA A 388 -19.81 -33.67 -2.27
N VAL A 389 -20.94 -33.98 -1.63
CA VAL A 389 -21.13 -33.89 -0.17
C VAL A 389 -21.78 -35.18 0.31
N ALA A 390 -21.12 -35.90 1.24
CA ALA A 390 -21.60 -37.16 1.80
C ALA A 390 -22.05 -38.19 0.73
N GLY A 391 -21.29 -38.30 -0.38
CA GLY A 391 -21.59 -39.23 -1.47
C GLY A 391 -22.66 -38.76 -2.48
N GLN A 392 -23.31 -37.61 -2.27
CA GLN A 392 -24.32 -37.06 -3.17
C GLN A 392 -23.81 -35.82 -3.93
N GLN A 393 -24.31 -35.61 -5.16
CA GLN A 393 -23.95 -34.45 -5.99
C GLN A 393 -24.96 -33.32 -5.78
N LEU A 394 -24.53 -32.27 -5.08
CA LEU A 394 -25.38 -31.14 -4.69
C LEU A 394 -24.85 -29.84 -5.29
N CYS A 395 -25.75 -28.91 -5.64
CA CYS A 395 -25.32 -27.55 -5.93
C CYS A 395 -24.85 -26.85 -4.65
N ASP A 396 -23.98 -25.85 -4.76
CA ASP A 396 -23.36 -25.22 -3.58
C ASP A 396 -24.38 -24.64 -2.60
N ARG A 397 -25.55 -24.17 -3.09
CA ARG A 397 -26.65 -23.69 -2.23
C ARG A 397 -27.27 -24.82 -1.38
N CYS A 398 -27.59 -25.95 -1.98
CA CYS A 398 -28.16 -27.11 -1.26
C CYS A 398 -27.13 -27.74 -0.32
N ALA A 399 -25.86 -27.80 -0.74
CA ALA A 399 -24.76 -28.22 0.12
C ALA A 399 -24.62 -27.31 1.36
N LEU A 400 -24.79 -26.00 1.20
CA LEU A 400 -24.79 -25.06 2.32
C LEU A 400 -26.00 -25.28 3.25
N VAL A 401 -27.21 -25.43 2.71
CA VAL A 401 -28.42 -25.71 3.49
C VAL A 401 -28.22 -26.92 4.40
N ARG A 402 -27.78 -28.06 3.84
CA ARG A 402 -27.50 -29.25 4.63
C ARG A 402 -26.41 -29.05 5.70
N THR A 403 -25.39 -28.27 5.39
CA THR A 403 -24.32 -27.96 6.36
C THR A 403 -24.87 -27.16 7.54
N VAL A 404 -25.75 -26.18 7.28
CA VAL A 404 -26.36 -25.33 8.30
C VAL A 404 -27.37 -26.12 9.13
N ASP A 405 -28.23 -26.90 8.47
CA ASP A 405 -29.26 -27.71 9.16
C ASP A 405 -28.62 -28.78 10.06
N GLY A 406 -27.42 -29.26 9.75
CA GLY A 406 -26.66 -30.17 10.62
C GLY A 406 -25.86 -29.49 11.74
N LEU A 407 -25.75 -28.14 11.74
CA LEU A 407 -24.91 -27.38 12.68
C LEU A 407 -25.68 -26.48 13.65
N LEU A 408 -26.84 -25.98 13.23
CA LEU A 408 -27.71 -25.09 14.00
C LEU A 408 -29.04 -25.82 14.18
N VAL A 409 -29.00 -26.89 14.96
CA VAL A 409 -30.16 -27.77 15.16
C VAL A 409 -30.93 -27.19 16.32
N ASP A 410 -32.08 -26.54 16.08
CA ASP A 410 -32.89 -26.13 17.24
C ASP A 410 -34.39 -26.04 16.98
N HIS A 411 -35.10 -26.78 17.84
CA HIS A 411 -36.46 -26.51 18.30
C HIS A 411 -36.48 -26.66 19.84
N PRO A 412 -36.80 -25.59 20.60
CA PRO A 412 -37.07 -24.22 20.16
C PRO A 412 -35.80 -23.50 19.67
N PRO A 413 -35.92 -22.48 18.79
CA PRO A 413 -34.78 -21.73 18.28
C PRO A 413 -33.99 -21.02 19.40
N GLY A 414 -32.78 -21.48 19.69
CA GLY A 414 -31.83 -20.80 20.56
C GLY A 414 -31.22 -19.54 19.93
N ALA A 415 -30.35 -18.84 20.69
CA ALA A 415 -29.75 -17.56 20.28
C ALA A 415 -28.95 -17.64 18.96
N LEU A 416 -28.41 -18.82 18.61
CA LEU A 416 -27.66 -19.04 17.37
C LEU A 416 -28.54 -19.11 16.12
N HIS A 417 -29.85 -19.37 16.28
CA HIS A 417 -30.78 -19.50 15.15
C HIS A 417 -30.87 -18.22 14.30
N ALA A 418 -30.63 -17.05 14.91
CA ALA A 418 -30.57 -15.76 14.23
C ALA A 418 -29.49 -15.70 13.13
N LEU A 419 -28.47 -16.58 13.17
CA LEU A 419 -27.45 -16.67 12.13
C LEU A 419 -27.91 -17.41 10.87
N ARG A 420 -28.97 -18.22 10.96
CA ARG A 420 -29.39 -19.14 9.88
C ARG A 420 -29.74 -18.37 8.60
N ALA A 421 -30.64 -17.40 8.68
CA ALA A 421 -31.10 -16.67 7.50
C ALA A 421 -29.96 -15.88 6.81
N PRO A 422 -29.12 -15.10 7.52
CA PRO A 422 -27.96 -14.43 6.92
C PRO A 422 -26.95 -15.39 6.29
N ILE A 423 -26.69 -16.56 6.90
CA ILE A 423 -25.78 -17.56 6.34
C ILE A 423 -26.32 -18.13 5.02
N LEU A 424 -27.61 -18.47 4.97
CA LEU A 424 -28.23 -19.05 3.77
C LEU A 424 -28.42 -18.06 2.62
N ALA A 425 -28.48 -16.76 2.92
CA ALA A 425 -28.54 -15.68 1.93
C ALA A 425 -27.16 -15.33 1.32
N ALA A 426 -26.06 -15.80 1.93
CA ALA A 426 -24.70 -15.52 1.48
C ALA A 426 -24.24 -16.41 0.31
N GLU A 427 -23.09 -16.05 -0.26
CA GLU A 427 -22.41 -16.77 -1.33
C GLU A 427 -22.06 -18.19 -0.83
N PRO A 428 -22.61 -19.25 -1.45
CA PRO A 428 -22.60 -20.56 -0.83
C PRO A 428 -21.22 -21.21 -0.71
N MET A 429 -20.33 -21.02 -1.68
CA MET A 429 -19.05 -21.71 -1.71
C MET A 429 -18.11 -21.25 -0.59
N THR A 430 -17.93 -19.94 -0.46
CA THR A 430 -17.04 -19.35 0.53
C THR A 430 -17.58 -19.52 1.94
N THR A 431 -18.90 -19.35 2.11
CA THR A 431 -19.61 -19.54 3.38
C THR A 431 -19.53 -21.00 3.83
N GLY A 432 -19.83 -21.95 2.96
CA GLY A 432 -19.73 -23.38 3.27
C GLY A 432 -18.30 -23.81 3.62
N ARG A 433 -17.28 -23.26 2.93
CA ARG A 433 -15.87 -23.53 3.26
C ARG A 433 -15.47 -22.98 4.63
N TRP A 434 -16.02 -21.85 5.05
CA TRP A 434 -15.78 -21.28 6.37
C TRP A 434 -16.44 -22.11 7.47
N LEU A 435 -17.71 -22.51 7.29
CA LEU A 435 -18.46 -23.32 8.26
C LEU A 435 -17.84 -24.69 8.51
N ARG A 436 -17.30 -25.34 7.47
CA ARG A 436 -16.65 -26.66 7.56
C ARG A 436 -15.26 -26.64 8.20
N ARG A 437 -14.77 -25.49 8.64
CA ARG A 437 -13.50 -25.45 9.40
C ARG A 437 -13.72 -26.17 10.74
N PRO A 438 -12.86 -27.15 11.10
CA PRO A 438 -13.06 -27.94 12.31
C PRO A 438 -13.25 -27.07 13.57
N THR A 439 -12.50 -25.97 13.68
CA THR A 439 -12.61 -25.02 14.80
C THR A 439 -13.96 -24.29 14.87
N ILE A 440 -14.59 -23.99 13.73
CA ILE A 440 -15.89 -23.30 13.67
C ILE A 440 -17.02 -24.30 13.89
N THR A 441 -16.97 -25.44 13.21
CA THR A 441 -17.92 -26.54 13.37
C THR A 441 -17.99 -27.00 14.83
N ALA A 442 -16.84 -27.28 15.46
CA ALA A 442 -16.80 -27.73 16.85
C ALA A 442 -17.28 -26.66 17.84
N LEU A 443 -16.93 -25.39 17.61
CA LEU A 443 -17.36 -24.28 18.46
C LEU A 443 -18.88 -24.03 18.35
N LEU A 444 -19.42 -23.98 17.13
CA LEU A 444 -20.87 -23.84 16.93
C LEU A 444 -21.62 -25.00 17.58
N ALA A 445 -21.21 -26.25 17.35
CA ALA A 445 -21.84 -27.40 17.99
C ALA A 445 -21.73 -27.38 19.52
N ALA A 446 -20.64 -26.87 20.10
CA ALA A 446 -20.49 -26.75 21.55
C ALA A 446 -21.34 -25.62 22.16
N LEU A 447 -21.55 -24.53 21.42
CA LEU A 447 -22.43 -23.43 21.83
C LEU A 447 -23.91 -23.83 21.69
N ASP A 448 -24.27 -24.50 20.59
CA ASP A 448 -25.62 -24.99 20.28
C ASP A 448 -26.08 -26.05 21.32
N SER A 449 -25.21 -27.02 21.62
CA SER A 449 -25.48 -28.03 22.67
C SER A 449 -25.41 -27.50 24.12
N GLY A 450 -25.15 -26.22 24.34
CA GLY A 450 -25.00 -25.62 25.67
C GLY A 450 -23.76 -26.07 26.47
N ARG A 451 -22.87 -26.89 25.89
CA ARG A 451 -21.61 -27.31 26.55
C ARG A 451 -20.68 -26.14 26.84
N LEU A 452 -20.74 -25.09 26.02
CA LEU A 452 -20.04 -23.83 26.25
C LEU A 452 -21.04 -22.68 26.33
N PRO A 453 -20.93 -21.78 27.33
CA PRO A 453 -21.81 -20.63 27.40
C PRO A 453 -21.46 -19.59 26.32
N LEU A 454 -22.47 -18.96 25.73
CA LEU A 454 -22.30 -17.93 24.71
C LEU A 454 -21.85 -16.60 25.34
N THR A 455 -20.55 -16.46 25.58
CA THR A 455 -19.94 -15.29 26.23
C THR A 455 -18.68 -14.83 25.50
N HIS A 456 -18.25 -13.58 25.75
CA HIS A 456 -16.96 -13.09 25.23
C HIS A 456 -15.78 -13.89 25.76
N ALA A 457 -15.82 -14.32 27.02
CA ALA A 457 -14.79 -15.15 27.65
C ALA A 457 -14.61 -16.49 26.94
N THR A 458 -15.72 -17.20 26.65
CA THR A 458 -15.70 -18.45 25.87
C THR A 458 -15.05 -18.25 24.51
N MET A 459 -15.42 -17.17 23.82
CA MET A 459 -14.86 -16.83 22.51
C MET A 459 -13.39 -16.40 22.60
N ASP A 460 -12.95 -15.84 23.73
CA ASP A 460 -11.58 -15.38 23.97
C ASP A 460 -10.60 -16.50 24.34
N ALA A 461 -11.11 -17.56 24.96
CA ALA A 461 -10.39 -18.80 25.23
C ALA A 461 -10.07 -19.60 23.96
N GLN A 462 -10.77 -19.34 22.85
CA GLN A 462 -10.47 -19.97 21.57
C GLN A 462 -9.17 -19.43 20.95
N PRO A 463 -8.44 -20.23 20.16
CA PRO A 463 -7.24 -19.75 19.46
C PRO A 463 -7.54 -18.51 18.62
N PRO A 464 -6.72 -17.44 18.69
CA PRO A 464 -7.02 -16.17 18.04
C PRO A 464 -6.89 -16.26 16.52
N THR A 465 -7.98 -16.67 15.85
CA THR A 465 -8.05 -16.77 14.39
C THR A 465 -9.03 -15.76 13.81
N ARG A 466 -8.80 -15.37 12.54
CA ARG A 466 -9.74 -14.52 11.80
C ARG A 466 -11.14 -15.14 11.69
N ALA A 467 -11.25 -16.46 11.70
CA ALA A 467 -12.53 -17.15 11.57
C ALA A 467 -13.37 -17.02 12.85
N ILE A 468 -12.75 -17.10 14.03
CA ILE A 468 -13.42 -16.91 15.32
C ILE A 468 -13.81 -15.46 15.52
N GLU A 469 -12.93 -14.51 15.17
CA GLU A 469 -13.27 -13.08 15.21
C GLU A 469 -14.42 -12.74 14.26
N HIS A 470 -14.46 -13.36 13.07
CA HIS A 470 -15.59 -13.23 12.14
C HIS A 470 -16.88 -13.79 12.75
N LEU A 471 -16.85 -14.99 13.33
CA LEU A 471 -18.00 -15.57 14.03
C LEU A 471 -18.50 -14.64 15.16
N ARG A 472 -17.59 -14.06 15.94
CA ARG A 472 -17.94 -13.10 16.99
C ARG A 472 -18.71 -11.91 16.44
N ASP A 473 -18.28 -11.32 15.33
CA ASP A 473 -19.01 -10.19 14.75
C ASP A 473 -20.40 -10.60 14.24
N LEU A 474 -20.54 -11.82 13.70
CA LEU A 474 -21.85 -12.32 13.28
C LEU A 474 -22.79 -12.48 14.48
N LEU A 475 -22.28 -13.02 15.59
CA LEU A 475 -23.04 -13.16 16.84
C LEU A 475 -23.44 -11.80 17.45
N LEU A 476 -22.55 -10.80 17.36
CA LEU A 476 -22.85 -9.43 17.77
C LEU A 476 -23.92 -8.81 16.87
N ALA A 477 -23.78 -8.95 15.55
CA ALA A 477 -24.71 -8.40 14.57
C ALA A 477 -26.08 -9.08 14.59
N SER A 478 -26.15 -10.35 15.01
CA SER A 478 -27.40 -11.08 15.20
C SER A 478 -28.06 -10.82 16.55
N GLY A 479 -27.42 -10.05 17.44
CA GLY A 479 -27.87 -9.84 18.81
C GLY A 479 -27.73 -11.06 19.72
N ALA A 480 -27.10 -12.14 19.26
CA ALA A 480 -26.90 -13.37 20.04
C ALA A 480 -25.83 -13.19 21.12
N LEU A 481 -24.85 -12.32 20.89
CA LEU A 481 -23.83 -11.93 21.86
C LEU A 481 -23.93 -10.43 22.11
N ALA A 482 -24.03 -10.02 23.37
CA ALA A 482 -24.08 -8.59 23.73
C ALA A 482 -22.75 -7.89 23.43
N PRO A 483 -22.73 -6.60 23.07
CA PRO A 483 -21.49 -5.84 22.88
C PRO A 483 -20.72 -5.70 24.20
N ASP A 484 -19.41 -5.86 24.13
CA ASP A 484 -18.47 -5.58 25.22
C ASP A 484 -17.47 -4.52 24.72
N PRO A 485 -17.69 -3.24 25.10
CA PRO A 485 -16.85 -2.16 24.61
C PRO A 485 -15.45 -2.11 25.22
N ASP A 486 -15.29 -2.66 26.43
CA ASP A 486 -14.01 -2.68 27.17
C ASP A 486 -13.11 -3.85 26.74
N ARG A 487 -13.69 -4.92 26.18
CA ARG A 487 -12.95 -6.11 25.70
C ARG A 487 -11.64 -5.81 24.95
N PRO A 488 -11.56 -4.89 23.97
CA PRO A 488 -10.31 -4.62 23.26
C PRO A 488 -9.19 -4.10 24.18
N ILE A 489 -9.57 -3.35 25.23
CA ILE A 489 -8.65 -2.83 26.25
C ILE A 489 -8.23 -3.96 27.18
N ASP A 490 -9.18 -4.76 27.65
CA ASP A 490 -8.90 -5.87 28.56
C ASP A 490 -8.05 -6.96 27.90
N ARG A 491 -8.29 -7.27 26.61
CA ARG A 491 -7.38 -8.15 25.84
C ARG A 491 -6.01 -7.54 25.65
N LEU A 492 -5.88 -6.22 25.43
CA LEU A 492 -4.57 -5.59 25.34
C LEU A 492 -3.82 -5.72 26.67
N GLN A 493 -4.51 -5.54 27.79
CA GLN A 493 -3.95 -5.70 29.12
C GLN A 493 -3.49 -7.15 29.35
N HIS A 494 -4.35 -8.14 29.08
CA HIS A 494 -3.99 -9.55 29.19
C HIS A 494 -2.82 -9.95 28.27
N ASP A 495 -2.88 -9.58 26.98
CA ASP A 495 -1.80 -9.86 26.03
C ASP A 495 -0.49 -9.16 26.44
N SER A 496 -0.55 -8.02 27.13
CA SER A 496 0.63 -7.28 27.54
C SER A 496 1.48 -8.07 28.55
N ASP A 497 0.86 -8.82 29.45
CA ASP A 497 1.62 -9.63 30.42
C ASP A 497 2.42 -10.73 29.73
N GLN A 498 1.85 -11.39 28.72
CA GLN A 498 2.56 -12.37 27.89
C GLN A 498 3.68 -11.70 27.07
N MET A 499 3.42 -10.51 26.51
CA MET A 499 4.42 -9.78 25.73
C MET A 499 5.63 -9.34 26.56
N LEU A 500 5.43 -9.08 27.85
CA LEU A 500 6.48 -8.66 28.78
C LEU A 500 7.25 -9.85 29.39
N ALA A 501 6.84 -11.09 29.15
CA ALA A 501 7.45 -12.28 29.75
C ALA A 501 8.92 -12.49 29.33
N ALA A 502 9.34 -11.93 28.19
CA ALA A 502 10.70 -12.03 27.67
C ALA A 502 11.65 -10.92 28.18
N LEU A 503 11.15 -9.97 28.98
CA LEU A 503 11.97 -8.90 29.58
C LEU A 503 12.40 -9.28 31.00
N ASP A 504 13.47 -8.63 31.50
CA ASP A 504 13.82 -8.72 32.91
C ASP A 504 12.71 -8.16 33.82
N VAL A 505 12.71 -8.61 35.09
CA VAL A 505 11.67 -8.29 36.06
C VAL A 505 11.53 -6.78 36.30
N ASN A 506 12.63 -6.04 36.29
CA ASN A 506 12.63 -4.59 36.52
C ASN A 506 12.09 -3.83 35.32
N ASP A 507 12.54 -4.13 34.11
CA ASP A 507 12.04 -3.49 32.90
C ASP A 507 10.56 -3.83 32.65
N ALA A 508 10.16 -5.08 32.88
CA ALA A 508 8.76 -5.48 32.82
C ALA A 508 7.90 -4.66 33.80
N ARG A 509 8.37 -4.43 35.04
CA ARG A 509 7.68 -3.61 36.05
C ARG A 509 7.55 -2.15 35.60
N VAL A 510 8.60 -1.57 35.01
CA VAL A 510 8.59 -0.20 34.48
C VAL A 510 7.57 -0.07 33.33
N VAL A 511 7.55 -1.03 32.40
CA VAL A 511 6.62 -1.01 31.27
C VAL A 511 5.17 -1.23 31.73
N ARG A 512 4.91 -2.13 32.69
CA ARG A 512 3.57 -2.29 33.30
C ARG A 512 3.09 -0.99 33.92
N SER A 513 3.96 -0.29 34.64
CA SER A 513 3.64 1.01 35.25
C SER A 513 3.30 2.05 34.18
N TRP A 514 4.08 2.12 33.11
CA TRP A 514 3.78 3.00 31.97
C TRP A 514 2.43 2.66 31.31
N LEU A 515 2.15 1.38 31.07
CA LEU A 515 0.86 0.94 30.50
C LEU A 515 -0.31 1.34 31.40
N ARG A 516 -0.22 1.05 32.70
CA ARG A 516 -1.25 1.33 33.70
C ARG A 516 -1.57 2.82 33.83
N TRP A 517 -0.54 3.68 33.79
CA TRP A 517 -0.72 5.11 34.08
C TRP A 517 -0.80 6.01 32.86
N GLN A 518 -0.30 5.61 31.68
CA GLN A 518 -0.25 6.46 30.49
C GLN A 518 -1.04 5.94 29.30
N VAL A 519 -1.26 4.62 29.20
CA VAL A 519 -1.85 4.00 28.00
C VAL A 519 -3.29 3.60 28.26
N LEU A 520 -3.54 2.72 29.24
CA LEU A 520 -4.88 2.18 29.51
C LEU A 520 -5.90 3.27 29.89
N PRO A 521 -5.59 4.26 30.76
CA PRO A 521 -6.55 5.32 31.10
C PRO A 521 -6.96 6.15 29.89
N ARG A 522 -6.03 6.43 28.96
CA ARG A 522 -6.35 7.16 27.73
C ARG A 522 -7.23 6.34 26.80
N LEU A 523 -6.98 5.04 26.68
CA LEU A 523 -7.84 4.16 25.87
C LEU A 523 -9.26 4.09 26.44
N ARG A 524 -9.39 3.99 27.77
CA ARG A 524 -10.69 4.02 28.47
C ARG A 524 -11.39 5.37 28.31
N HIS A 525 -10.68 6.48 28.42
CA HIS A 525 -11.26 7.82 28.21
C HIS A 525 -11.65 8.09 26.74
N HIS A 526 -10.96 7.50 25.77
CA HIS A 526 -11.31 7.61 24.36
C HIS A 526 -12.53 6.78 23.93
N HIS A 527 -13.07 5.96 24.85
CA HIS A 527 -14.31 5.21 24.65
C HIS A 527 -15.55 6.12 24.49
N GLU A 528 -15.49 7.35 25.01
CA GLU A 528 -16.62 8.30 25.05
C GLU A 528 -16.84 9.11 23.76
N GLY A 529 -16.08 8.86 22.67
CA GLY A 529 -16.46 9.41 21.36
C GLY A 529 -15.41 9.44 20.24
N THR A 530 -15.89 9.39 19.00
CA THR A 530 -15.24 9.68 17.69
C THR A 530 -13.93 8.96 17.31
N VAL A 531 -13.34 8.17 18.21
CA VAL A 531 -12.07 7.46 17.98
C VAL A 531 -12.34 5.98 17.75
N ASP A 532 -11.81 5.44 16.65
CA ASP A 532 -11.78 3.99 16.41
C ASP A 532 -10.89 3.32 17.48
N LEU A 533 -11.54 2.81 18.54
CA LEU A 533 -10.89 2.13 19.66
C LEU A 533 -10.01 0.97 19.18
N GLY A 534 -10.44 0.25 18.15
CA GLY A 534 -9.66 -0.84 17.55
C GLY A 534 -8.34 -0.34 16.97
N ALA A 535 -8.37 0.78 16.24
CA ALA A 535 -7.14 1.41 15.72
C ALA A 535 -6.23 1.94 16.84
N ALA A 536 -6.81 2.51 17.90
CA ALA A 536 -6.09 3.01 19.06
C ALA A 536 -5.36 1.88 19.81
N VAL A 537 -6.06 0.77 20.10
CA VAL A 537 -5.51 -0.45 20.72
C VAL A 537 -4.42 -1.06 19.84
N ALA A 538 -4.63 -1.16 18.52
CA ALA A 538 -3.62 -1.68 17.60
C ALA A 538 -2.36 -0.78 17.53
N ASN A 539 -2.52 0.53 17.72
CA ASN A 539 -1.39 1.45 17.82
C ASN A 539 -0.64 1.28 19.15
N ALA A 540 -1.37 1.18 20.27
CA ALA A 540 -0.79 0.91 21.58
C ALA A 540 0.02 -0.40 21.59
N ARG A 541 -0.51 -1.48 21.00
CA ARG A 541 0.20 -2.75 20.84
C ARG A 541 1.47 -2.62 20.01
N ARG A 542 1.44 -1.86 18.90
CA ARG A 542 2.65 -1.59 18.10
C ARG A 542 3.68 -0.80 18.88
N THR A 543 3.25 0.20 19.63
CA THR A 543 4.13 0.97 20.52
C THR A 543 4.76 0.07 21.58
N LEU A 544 3.97 -0.77 22.25
CA LEU A 544 4.46 -1.71 23.27
C LEU A 544 5.53 -2.65 22.69
N ARG A 545 5.31 -3.23 21.50
CA ARG A 545 6.32 -4.05 20.81
C ARG A 545 7.60 -3.29 20.51
N SER A 546 7.49 -2.03 20.08
CA SER A 546 8.66 -1.19 19.82
C SER A 546 9.42 -0.83 21.11
N VAL A 547 8.71 -0.66 22.23
CA VAL A 547 9.34 -0.45 23.55
C VAL A 547 10.06 -1.73 23.99
N ILE A 548 9.42 -2.89 23.91
CA ILE A 548 10.04 -4.18 24.25
C ILE A 548 11.30 -4.42 23.40
N ALA A 549 11.22 -4.19 22.09
CA ALA A 549 12.37 -4.34 21.20
C ALA A 549 13.52 -3.36 21.53
N PHE A 550 13.18 -2.14 21.96
CA PHE A 550 14.17 -1.17 22.41
C PHE A 550 14.88 -1.63 23.69
N LEU A 551 14.11 -2.09 24.69
CA LEU A 551 14.66 -2.59 25.95
C LEU A 551 15.55 -3.81 25.75
N ALA A 552 15.11 -4.78 24.94
CA ALA A 552 15.93 -5.93 24.56
C ALA A 552 17.24 -5.53 23.83
N THR A 553 17.26 -4.39 23.12
CA THR A 553 18.48 -3.89 22.46
C THR A 553 19.46 -3.28 23.47
N ILE A 554 18.96 -2.63 24.52
CA ILE A 554 19.77 -2.09 25.62
C ILE A 554 20.30 -3.25 26.49
N GLU A 555 19.46 -4.23 26.77
CA GLU A 555 19.87 -5.42 27.53
C GLU A 555 20.99 -6.18 26.81
N ALA A 556 20.92 -6.28 25.47
CA ALA A 556 21.98 -6.88 24.65
C ALA A 556 23.34 -6.14 24.73
N THR A 557 23.35 -4.86 25.17
CA THR A 557 24.60 -4.13 25.48
C THR A 557 24.97 -4.20 26.96
N HIS A 558 24.35 -5.11 27.72
CA HIS A 558 24.49 -5.28 29.17
C HIS A 558 24.20 -4.00 29.97
N ARG A 559 23.25 -3.20 29.49
CA ARG A 559 22.79 -1.95 30.12
C ARG A 559 21.36 -2.09 30.60
N THR A 560 20.93 -1.17 31.45
CA THR A 560 19.53 -1.03 31.89
C THR A 560 19.03 0.38 31.58
N LEU A 561 17.73 0.64 31.70
CA LEU A 561 17.19 1.99 31.55
C LEU A 561 17.87 3.03 32.46
N ALA A 562 18.34 2.62 33.64
CA ALA A 562 19.01 3.50 34.59
C ALA A 562 20.49 3.77 34.24
N SER A 563 21.16 2.83 33.55
CA SER A 563 22.58 2.90 33.21
C SER A 563 22.85 3.16 31.72
N VAL A 564 21.80 3.40 30.93
CA VAL A 564 21.89 3.66 29.49
C VAL A 564 22.63 4.97 29.20
N HIS A 565 23.44 4.98 28.15
CA HIS A 565 24.16 6.17 27.70
C HIS A 565 23.50 6.80 26.46
N GLN A 566 23.92 8.03 26.15
CA GLN A 566 23.43 8.74 24.96
C GLN A 566 23.70 7.95 23.66
N GLY A 567 24.83 7.26 23.56
CA GLY A 567 25.19 6.45 22.40
C GLY A 567 24.22 5.29 22.13
N ASP A 568 23.65 4.67 23.15
CA ASP A 568 22.66 3.59 23.00
C ASP A 568 21.34 4.13 22.43
N ILE A 569 20.92 5.29 22.93
CA ILE A 569 19.72 6.02 22.46
C ILE A 569 19.89 6.42 20.99
N ASP A 570 21.04 6.99 20.65
CA ASP A 570 21.35 7.43 19.29
C ASP A 570 21.46 6.25 18.33
N SER A 571 22.11 5.15 18.76
CA SER A 571 22.22 3.90 17.99
C SER A 571 20.86 3.30 17.65
N TRP A 572 19.95 3.24 18.64
CA TRP A 572 18.56 2.81 18.38
C TRP A 572 17.91 3.68 17.31
N PHE A 573 17.93 5.01 17.47
CA PHE A 573 17.28 5.94 16.53
C PHE A 573 17.97 6.02 15.16
N ALA A 574 19.24 5.61 15.04
CA ALA A 574 19.94 5.46 13.77
C ALA A 574 19.56 4.18 13.01
N SER A 575 19.00 3.17 13.69
CA SER A 575 18.62 1.90 13.07
C SER A 575 17.40 2.02 12.15
N LEU A 576 17.34 1.19 11.09
CA LEU A 576 16.17 1.06 10.20
C LEU A 576 14.90 0.55 10.92
N ARG A 577 15.04 0.03 12.14
CA ARG A 577 13.96 -0.52 12.97
C ARG A 577 13.27 0.56 13.82
N ALA A 578 13.95 1.66 14.10
CA ALA A 578 13.40 2.69 14.96
C ALA A 578 12.36 3.55 14.24
N ARG A 579 11.22 3.72 14.91
CA ARG A 579 10.22 4.72 14.57
C ARG A 579 10.12 5.69 15.75
N PRO A 580 10.67 6.91 15.62
CA PRO A 580 10.77 7.84 16.74
C PRO A 580 9.45 8.10 17.47
N HIS A 581 8.34 8.19 16.74
CA HIS A 581 7.01 8.43 17.29
C HIS A 581 6.46 7.28 18.14
N GLN A 582 7.00 6.06 18.05
CA GLN A 582 6.54 4.91 18.81
C GLN A 582 7.20 4.84 20.18
N VAL A 583 8.54 4.94 20.26
CA VAL A 583 9.29 4.73 21.51
C VAL A 583 9.39 6.01 22.35
N ARG A 584 9.40 7.19 21.71
CA ARG A 584 9.57 8.48 22.41
C ARG A 584 8.54 8.76 23.52
N PRO A 585 7.23 8.46 23.39
CA PRO A 585 6.28 8.66 24.48
C PRO A 585 6.66 7.90 25.76
N PHE A 586 7.15 6.67 25.63
CA PHE A 586 7.65 5.88 26.75
C PHE A 586 8.91 6.53 27.35
N LEU A 587 9.91 6.88 26.54
CA LEU A 587 11.15 7.52 27.03
C LEU A 587 10.90 8.87 27.69
N THR A 588 9.94 9.64 27.16
CA THR A 588 9.56 10.93 27.75
C THR A 588 8.92 10.73 29.13
N TRP A 589 8.09 9.70 29.28
CA TRP A 589 7.53 9.33 30.58
C TRP A 589 8.62 8.80 31.52
N ALA A 590 9.48 7.89 31.06
CA ALA A 590 10.56 7.32 31.87
C ALA A 590 11.54 8.39 32.38
N ARG A 591 11.82 9.42 31.57
CA ARG A 591 12.63 10.57 32.00
C ARG A 591 11.92 11.44 33.03
N ARG A 592 10.60 11.65 32.86
CA ARG A 592 9.77 12.40 33.82
C ARG A 592 9.69 11.69 35.17
N THR A 593 9.60 10.36 35.17
CA THR A 593 9.56 9.53 36.39
C THR A 593 10.95 9.16 36.91
N ARG A 594 12.03 9.75 36.36
CA ARG A 594 13.43 9.53 36.77
C ARG A 594 13.95 8.09 36.61
N VAL A 595 13.24 7.23 35.88
CA VAL A 595 13.70 5.88 35.51
C VAL A 595 14.79 5.97 34.44
N LEU A 596 14.65 6.91 33.49
CA LEU A 596 15.68 7.26 32.52
C LEU A 596 16.48 8.47 33.05
N PRO A 597 17.82 8.47 32.99
CA PRO A 597 18.64 9.58 33.47
C PRO A 597 18.27 10.91 32.80
N PRO A 598 18.20 12.02 33.56
CA PRO A 598 17.81 13.33 33.02
C PRO A 598 18.82 13.88 32.01
N ALA A 599 20.08 13.44 32.06
CA ALA A 599 21.14 13.80 31.12
C ALA A 599 20.90 13.25 29.69
N ILE A 600 20.00 12.28 29.53
CA ILE A 600 19.69 11.70 28.22
C ILE A 600 18.86 12.66 27.37
N ILE A 601 19.43 13.03 26.23
CA ILE A 601 18.83 13.88 25.22
C ILE A 601 18.04 13.00 24.25
N LEU A 602 16.71 13.20 24.24
CA LEU A 602 15.82 12.51 23.32
C LEU A 602 15.70 13.31 22.00
N PRO A 603 15.83 12.69 20.82
CA PRO A 603 15.75 13.38 19.52
C PRO A 603 14.49 14.24 19.37
N PRO A 604 14.47 15.35 18.62
CA PRO A 604 13.27 16.19 18.50
C PRO A 604 12.04 15.36 18.11
N ALA A 605 10.86 15.76 18.64
CA ALA A 605 9.62 15.08 18.30
C ALA A 605 9.49 15.04 16.78
N PHE A 606 9.14 13.89 16.22
CA PHE A 606 8.91 13.77 14.79
C PHE A 606 7.72 14.64 14.39
N SER A 607 7.99 15.88 14.00
CA SER A 607 7.06 16.68 13.23
C SER A 607 7.11 16.12 11.82
N GLY A 608 6.06 15.39 11.41
CA GLY A 608 5.91 15.05 9.99
C GLY A 608 6.11 16.34 9.18
N ARG A 609 7.12 16.33 8.31
CA ARG A 609 7.69 17.48 7.58
C ARG A 609 6.66 18.56 7.24
N GLY A 610 7.03 19.84 7.33
CA GLY A 610 6.19 21.00 6.99
C GLY A 610 5.68 21.08 5.54
N ASP A 611 6.08 20.14 4.68
CA ASP A 611 5.82 20.09 3.23
C ASP A 611 4.82 18.98 2.85
N LEU A 612 3.86 18.70 3.73
CA LEU A 612 2.90 17.61 3.57
C LEU A 612 1.67 17.99 2.74
N ARG A 613 1.63 19.11 2.03
CA ARG A 613 0.41 19.54 1.30
C ARG A 613 0.43 19.05 -0.13
N THR A 614 -0.72 18.60 -0.60
CA THR A 614 -0.93 18.47 -2.04
C THR A 614 -1.01 19.86 -2.64
N ASP A 615 -0.33 20.06 -3.77
CA ASP A 615 -0.46 21.28 -4.56
C ASP A 615 -1.95 21.56 -4.92
N PRO A 616 -2.45 22.80 -4.81
CA PRO A 616 -3.86 23.12 -5.07
C PRO A 616 -4.34 22.69 -6.47
N GLU A 617 -3.54 22.88 -7.51
CA GLU A 617 -3.91 22.47 -8.88
C GLU A 617 -3.94 20.94 -9.03
N HIS A 618 -2.97 20.26 -8.42
CA HIS A 618 -3.00 18.81 -8.37
C HIS A 618 -4.23 18.28 -7.61
N ARG A 619 -4.63 18.96 -6.53
CA ARG A 619 -5.84 18.62 -5.76
C ARG A 619 -7.10 18.80 -6.60
N TRP A 620 -7.25 19.90 -7.34
CA TRP A 620 -8.39 20.13 -8.24
C TRP A 620 -8.41 19.15 -9.41
N THR A 621 -7.25 18.75 -9.92
CA THR A 621 -7.14 17.68 -10.93
C THR A 621 -7.66 16.35 -10.39
N ILE A 622 -7.37 16.02 -9.13
CA ILE A 622 -7.94 14.83 -8.46
C ILE A 622 -9.45 14.98 -8.34
N ALA A 623 -9.97 16.13 -7.91
CA ALA A 623 -11.42 16.37 -7.80
C ALA A 623 -12.14 16.16 -9.13
N ARG A 624 -11.65 16.79 -10.22
CA ARG A 624 -12.19 16.64 -11.58
C ARG A 624 -12.16 15.19 -12.06
N ARG A 625 -11.12 14.44 -11.71
CA ARG A 625 -11.04 13.00 -12.03
C ARG A 625 -12.11 12.20 -11.28
N LEU A 626 -12.33 12.45 -9.99
CA LEU A 626 -13.36 11.74 -9.22
C LEU A 626 -14.78 11.99 -9.75
N VAL A 627 -15.01 13.15 -10.37
CA VAL A 627 -16.25 13.47 -11.08
C VAL A 627 -16.39 12.67 -12.37
N ARG A 628 -15.36 12.61 -13.22
CA ARG A 628 -15.47 12.15 -14.62
C ARG A 628 -15.08 10.68 -14.88
N ASP A 629 -14.32 10.06 -13.99
CA ASP A 629 -13.71 8.75 -14.19
C ASP A 629 -14.64 7.64 -13.67
N ASP A 630 -15.53 7.13 -14.54
CA ASP A 630 -16.51 6.08 -14.19
C ASP A 630 -15.89 4.68 -14.05
N ASP A 631 -14.62 4.50 -14.43
CA ASP A 631 -13.85 3.27 -14.17
C ASP A 631 -13.43 3.16 -12.69
N LEU A 632 -13.54 4.25 -11.92
CA LEU A 632 -13.28 4.24 -10.49
C LEU A 632 -14.48 3.71 -9.71
N ASP A 633 -14.19 2.88 -8.71
CA ASP A 633 -15.18 2.37 -7.78
C ASP A 633 -15.97 3.54 -7.13
N PRO A 634 -17.31 3.58 -7.22
CA PRO A 634 -18.13 4.70 -6.75
C PRO A 634 -17.86 5.08 -5.29
N LEU A 635 -17.61 4.09 -4.44
CA LEU A 635 -17.29 4.33 -3.03
C LEU A 635 -15.93 5.04 -2.88
N ASP A 636 -14.93 4.74 -3.71
CA ASP A 636 -13.66 5.45 -3.69
C ASP A 636 -13.79 6.88 -4.25
N ARG A 637 -14.71 7.09 -5.22
CA ARG A 637 -15.04 8.43 -5.75
C ARG A 637 -15.65 9.32 -4.67
N VAL A 638 -16.70 8.85 -4.01
CA VAL A 638 -17.38 9.58 -2.92
C VAL A 638 -16.41 9.82 -1.76
N ALA A 639 -15.72 8.79 -1.27
CA ALA A 639 -14.77 8.95 -0.16
C ALA A 639 -13.60 9.88 -0.53
N GLY A 640 -13.09 9.79 -1.76
CA GLY A 640 -12.07 10.70 -2.27
C GLY A 640 -12.56 12.14 -2.28
N ALA A 641 -13.78 12.39 -2.76
CA ALA A 641 -14.37 13.72 -2.82
C ALA A 641 -14.56 14.33 -1.42
N LEU A 642 -15.05 13.55 -0.45
CA LEU A 642 -15.15 13.97 0.95
C LEU A 642 -13.80 14.38 1.56
N VAL A 643 -12.70 13.72 1.17
CA VAL A 643 -11.34 14.12 1.58
C VAL A 643 -10.86 15.38 0.86
N VAL A 644 -11.04 15.42 -0.46
CA VAL A 644 -10.44 16.40 -1.37
C VAL A 644 -11.14 17.76 -1.31
N LEU A 645 -12.46 17.74 -1.19
CA LEU A 645 -13.32 18.93 -1.22
C LEU A 645 -13.72 19.37 0.19
N TYR A 646 -14.05 18.43 1.07
CA TYR A 646 -14.63 18.72 2.39
C TYR A 646 -13.68 18.48 3.56
N ALA A 647 -12.39 18.26 3.28
CA ALA A 647 -11.34 18.04 4.28
C ALA A 647 -11.68 16.96 5.34
N GLN A 648 -12.51 15.98 4.99
CA GLN A 648 -13.00 15.00 5.95
C GLN A 648 -11.90 13.99 6.32
N PRO A 649 -11.72 13.68 7.62
CA PRO A 649 -10.88 12.57 8.07
C PRO A 649 -11.46 11.23 7.64
N LEU A 650 -10.61 10.28 7.24
CA LEU A 650 -11.04 8.94 6.86
C LEU A 650 -11.87 8.22 7.92
N VAL A 651 -11.57 8.45 9.21
CA VAL A 651 -12.33 7.85 10.32
C VAL A 651 -13.78 8.34 10.33
N ARG A 652 -14.02 9.62 10.04
CA ARG A 652 -15.38 10.18 9.96
C ARG A 652 -16.12 9.71 8.72
N ILE A 653 -15.45 9.70 7.56
CA ILE A 653 -16.03 9.19 6.30
C ILE A 653 -16.51 7.76 6.48
N CYS A 654 -15.65 6.90 7.03
CA CYS A 654 -16.00 5.50 7.29
C CYS A 654 -17.18 5.37 8.26
N ALA A 655 -17.34 6.27 9.22
CA ALA A 655 -18.42 6.25 10.19
C ALA A 655 -19.72 6.92 9.70
N LEU A 656 -19.81 7.31 8.42
CA LEU A 656 -21.07 7.81 7.86
C LEU A 656 -22.07 6.67 7.73
N THR A 657 -23.31 6.99 8.10
CA THR A 657 -24.50 6.17 8.02
C THR A 657 -25.39 6.62 6.86
N THR A 658 -26.37 5.80 6.53
CA THR A 658 -27.41 6.11 5.54
C THR A 658 -28.30 7.27 6.03
N ASP A 659 -28.54 7.39 7.33
CA ASP A 659 -29.26 8.51 7.96
C ASP A 659 -28.52 9.86 7.87
N ASP A 660 -27.20 9.83 7.65
CA ASP A 660 -26.43 11.04 7.36
C ASP A 660 -26.77 11.60 5.97
N ILE A 661 -27.42 10.84 5.09
CA ILE A 661 -27.88 11.25 3.77
C ILE A 661 -29.38 11.53 3.82
N ALA A 662 -29.81 12.69 3.33
CA ALA A 662 -31.22 13.00 3.14
C ALA A 662 -31.46 13.53 1.74
N THR A 663 -32.65 13.25 1.22
CA THR A 663 -33.11 13.73 -0.08
C THR A 663 -34.35 14.57 0.16
N ASP A 664 -34.32 15.83 -0.27
CA ASP A 664 -35.46 16.75 -0.27
C ASP A 664 -35.72 17.21 -1.71
N GLY A 665 -36.72 16.61 -2.35
CA GLY A 665 -36.94 16.74 -3.80
C GLY A 665 -35.70 16.27 -4.59
N ASP A 666 -35.14 17.18 -5.39
CA ASP A 666 -33.92 16.93 -6.19
C ASP A 666 -32.62 17.25 -5.43
N ILE A 667 -32.71 17.79 -4.21
CA ILE A 667 -31.55 18.21 -3.43
C ILE A 667 -31.10 17.08 -2.50
N VAL A 668 -29.86 16.63 -2.69
CA VAL A 668 -29.23 15.63 -1.81
C VAL A 668 -28.36 16.35 -0.80
N THR A 669 -28.58 16.06 0.48
CA THR A 669 -27.80 16.64 1.57
C THR A 669 -27.05 15.57 2.36
N VAL A 670 -25.86 15.91 2.86
CA VAL A 670 -25.04 15.07 3.75
C VAL A 670 -24.77 15.78 5.08
N ARG A 671 -24.93 15.07 6.18
CA ARG A 671 -24.59 15.56 7.52
C ARG A 671 -23.14 15.21 7.86
N LEU A 672 -22.23 16.16 7.66
CA LEU A 672 -20.81 16.01 8.06
C LEU A 672 -20.52 16.59 9.44
N GLY A 673 -21.39 17.44 9.97
CA GLY A 673 -21.25 18.13 11.25
C GLY A 673 -22.60 18.34 11.94
N GLY A 674 -22.80 19.52 12.52
CA GLY A 674 -24.09 19.92 13.07
C GLY A 674 -25.14 20.17 11.99
N ASP A 675 -24.70 20.74 10.86
CA ASP A 675 -25.57 21.13 9.75
C ASP A 675 -25.52 20.12 8.60
N ARG A 676 -26.57 20.15 7.75
CA ARG A 676 -26.66 19.39 6.50
C ARG A 676 -26.10 20.22 5.35
N LEU A 677 -25.24 19.59 4.53
CA LEU A 677 -24.59 20.20 3.39
C LEU A 677 -25.22 19.69 2.09
N GLU A 678 -25.63 20.60 1.23
CA GLU A 678 -26.05 20.27 -0.14
C GLU A 678 -24.88 19.71 -0.94
N LEU A 679 -25.10 18.57 -1.60
CA LEU A 679 -24.11 17.94 -2.48
C LEU A 679 -24.37 18.32 -3.93
N PRO A 680 -23.37 18.85 -4.65
CA PRO A 680 -23.51 19.15 -6.06
C PRO A 680 -23.47 17.87 -6.91
N GLU A 681 -24.14 17.88 -8.06
CA GLU A 681 -24.00 16.81 -9.05
C GLU A 681 -22.57 16.77 -9.64
N PRO A 682 -22.04 15.57 -9.97
CA PRO A 682 -22.67 14.25 -9.92
C PRO A 682 -22.59 13.53 -8.56
N PHE A 683 -22.06 14.19 -7.51
CA PHE A 683 -21.79 13.52 -6.24
C PHE A 683 -23.06 13.19 -5.45
N ALA A 684 -24.11 13.98 -5.62
CA ALA A 684 -25.45 13.72 -5.11
C ALA A 684 -25.97 12.35 -5.61
N THR A 685 -25.99 12.14 -6.93
CA THR A 685 -26.38 10.84 -7.50
C THR A 685 -25.44 9.71 -7.07
N LEU A 686 -24.13 9.95 -7.05
CA LEU A 686 -23.15 8.91 -6.67
C LEU A 686 -23.28 8.47 -5.20
N ILE A 687 -23.52 9.39 -4.26
CA ILE A 687 -23.62 9.03 -2.84
C ILE A 687 -24.90 8.24 -2.55
N GLN A 688 -25.99 8.52 -3.27
CA GLN A 688 -27.24 7.77 -3.16
C GLN A 688 -27.12 6.32 -3.67
N SER A 689 -26.15 6.04 -4.56
CA SER A 689 -25.87 4.66 -4.99
C SER A 689 -25.23 3.80 -3.88
N LEU A 690 -24.80 4.40 -2.76
CA LEU A 690 -24.24 3.72 -1.61
C LEU A 690 -25.33 3.41 -0.56
N PRO A 691 -25.22 2.29 0.18
CA PRO A 691 -24.10 1.36 0.21
C PRO A 691 -24.12 0.32 -0.92
N LEU A 692 -22.99 0.15 -1.61
CA LEU A 692 -22.82 -0.92 -2.60
C LEU A 692 -22.41 -2.23 -1.94
N ARG A 693 -23.19 -3.31 -2.14
CA ARG A 693 -22.82 -4.68 -1.74
C ARG A 693 -21.71 -5.21 -2.64
N ARG A 694 -20.46 -5.03 -2.23
CA ARG A 694 -19.27 -5.47 -3.01
C ARG A 694 -19.05 -6.99 -3.00
N ARG A 695 -19.63 -7.69 -2.03
CA ARG A 695 -19.58 -9.14 -1.87
C ARG A 695 -20.93 -9.62 -1.35
N GLN A 696 -21.23 -10.87 -1.62
CA GLN A 696 -22.36 -11.55 -1.00
C GLN A 696 -21.89 -12.41 0.17
N GLY A 697 -20.97 -11.92 1.03
CA GLY A 697 -20.57 -12.66 2.22
C GLY A 697 -21.68 -12.67 3.29
N VAL A 698 -21.51 -13.47 4.35
CA VAL A 698 -22.48 -13.57 5.46
C VAL A 698 -22.64 -12.23 6.18
N ALA A 699 -21.53 -11.50 6.39
CA ALA A 699 -21.55 -10.20 7.05
C ALA A 699 -22.41 -9.17 6.32
N GLU A 700 -22.42 -9.21 4.99
CA GLU A 700 -23.20 -8.31 4.14
C GLU A 700 -24.70 -8.67 4.07
N GLN A 701 -25.13 -9.78 4.68
CA GLN A 701 -26.55 -10.14 4.78
C GLN A 701 -27.23 -9.58 6.04
N PHE A 702 -26.44 -9.08 6.99
CA PHE A 702 -27.00 -8.37 8.13
C PHE A 702 -27.45 -6.97 7.71
N PRO A 703 -28.58 -6.47 8.26
CA PRO A 703 -28.93 -5.08 8.13
C PRO A 703 -27.80 -4.23 8.72
N GLY A 704 -27.51 -3.10 8.09
CA GLY A 704 -26.47 -2.21 8.55
C GLY A 704 -26.66 -0.83 7.98
N ASP A 705 -26.50 0.16 8.86
CA ASP A 705 -26.81 1.54 8.52
C ASP A 705 -25.60 2.26 7.94
N TRP A 706 -24.45 1.60 7.84
CA TRP A 706 -23.21 2.20 7.36
C TRP A 706 -23.24 2.47 5.86
N LEU A 707 -23.00 3.73 5.47
CA LEU A 707 -22.83 4.14 4.08
C LEU A 707 -21.58 3.49 3.45
N PHE A 708 -20.55 3.26 4.27
CA PHE A 708 -19.31 2.58 3.90
C PHE A 708 -19.16 1.25 4.66
N PRO A 709 -19.88 0.18 4.26
CA PRO A 709 -19.87 -1.08 5.01
C PRO A 709 -18.50 -1.78 4.96
N GLY A 710 -18.14 -2.40 6.07
CA GLY A 710 -16.94 -3.21 6.23
C GLY A 710 -17.13 -4.65 5.77
N GLN A 711 -16.11 -5.47 6.03
CA GLN A 711 -16.13 -6.92 5.76
C GLN A 711 -16.51 -7.74 7.00
N ARG A 712 -16.73 -7.07 8.14
CA ARG A 712 -17.14 -7.65 9.42
C ARG A 712 -18.57 -7.16 9.67
N ALA A 713 -19.45 -8.04 10.11
CA ALA A 713 -20.86 -7.71 10.31
C ALA A 713 -21.01 -6.57 11.33
N GLY A 714 -21.97 -5.68 11.09
CA GLY A 714 -22.22 -4.51 11.95
C GLY A 714 -21.09 -3.47 11.99
N ARG A 715 -20.01 -3.61 11.21
CA ARG A 715 -18.87 -2.67 11.22
C ARG A 715 -18.72 -1.95 9.90
N HIS A 716 -18.35 -0.67 9.97
CA HIS A 716 -17.95 0.11 8.81
C HIS A 716 -16.57 -0.32 8.25
N LEU A 717 -16.25 0.17 7.06
CA LEU A 717 -14.95 0.02 6.43
C LEU A 717 -13.85 0.60 7.33
N ALA A 718 -12.75 -0.13 7.53
CA ALA A 718 -11.63 0.38 8.32
C ALA A 718 -10.93 1.53 7.57
N ALA A 719 -10.66 2.65 8.28
CA ALA A 719 -10.00 3.83 7.70
C ALA A 719 -8.62 3.51 7.09
N THR A 720 -7.90 2.52 7.62
CA THR A 720 -6.62 2.04 7.05
C THR A 720 -6.80 1.37 5.70
N SER A 721 -7.89 0.64 5.51
CA SER A 721 -8.26 0.01 4.23
C SER A 721 -8.70 1.06 3.22
N LEU A 722 -9.58 2.00 3.62
CA LEU A 722 -9.95 3.13 2.77
C LEU A 722 -8.71 3.94 2.34
N GLY A 723 -7.83 4.26 3.29
CA GLY A 723 -6.61 5.00 2.98
C GLY A 723 -5.67 4.27 2.01
N ARG A 724 -5.64 2.93 2.03
CA ARG A 724 -4.88 2.12 1.05
C ARG A 724 -5.52 2.20 -0.34
N ARG A 725 -6.85 2.10 -0.43
CA ARG A 725 -7.60 2.22 -1.69
C ARG A 725 -7.38 3.59 -2.34
N LEU A 726 -7.52 4.66 -1.56
CA LEU A 726 -7.28 6.03 -2.03
C LEU A 726 -5.82 6.22 -2.53
N ARG A 727 -4.83 5.64 -1.85
CA ARG A 727 -3.43 5.69 -2.33
C ARG A 727 -3.22 4.94 -3.64
N THR A 728 -3.94 3.84 -3.88
CA THR A 728 -3.85 3.09 -5.14
C THR A 728 -4.33 3.94 -6.33
N ILE A 729 -5.32 4.82 -6.13
CA ILE A 729 -5.81 5.74 -7.17
C ILE A 729 -5.04 7.07 -7.21
N GLY A 730 -3.95 7.20 -6.44
CA GLY A 730 -3.07 8.37 -6.45
C GLY A 730 -3.43 9.47 -5.45
N ILE A 731 -4.38 9.24 -4.55
CA ILE A 731 -4.77 10.21 -3.52
C ILE A 731 -3.97 9.92 -2.24
N GLU A 732 -3.29 10.93 -1.71
CA GLU A 732 -2.59 10.85 -0.43
C GLU A 732 -3.45 11.52 0.67
N PRO A 733 -4.30 10.78 1.41
CA PRO A 733 -5.44 11.39 2.10
C PRO A 733 -5.05 12.45 3.12
N ARG A 734 -3.96 12.24 3.86
CA ARG A 734 -3.46 13.25 4.81
C ARG A 734 -3.05 14.53 4.09
N ARG A 735 -2.33 14.43 2.97
CA ARG A 735 -1.79 15.59 2.26
C ARG A 735 -2.88 16.43 1.63
N THR A 736 -3.79 15.73 0.94
CA THR A 736 -4.92 16.31 0.24
C THR A 736 -5.91 16.95 1.22
N ARG A 737 -6.17 16.28 2.36
CA ARG A 737 -7.00 16.83 3.44
C ARG A 737 -6.42 18.12 4.02
N LEU A 738 -5.11 18.16 4.31
CA LEU A 738 -4.49 19.35 4.88
C LEU A 738 -4.58 20.52 3.88
N ALA A 739 -4.32 20.27 2.60
CA ALA A 739 -4.48 21.27 1.54
C ALA A 739 -5.94 21.75 1.40
N ALA A 740 -6.94 20.86 1.48
CA ALA A 740 -8.35 21.24 1.50
C ALA A 740 -8.69 22.12 2.72
N LEU A 741 -8.23 21.70 3.90
CA LEU A 741 -8.48 22.45 5.14
C LEU A 741 -7.86 23.84 5.11
N ASP A 742 -6.65 24.01 4.56
CA ASP A 742 -6.01 25.32 4.52
C ASP A 742 -6.77 26.29 3.60
N GLN A 743 -7.27 25.82 2.45
CA GLN A 743 -8.10 26.65 1.57
C GLN A 743 -9.43 27.02 2.23
N LEU A 744 -10.17 26.02 2.73
CA LEU A 744 -11.45 26.26 3.38
C LEU A 744 -11.31 27.19 4.60
N SER A 745 -10.18 27.12 5.31
CA SER A 745 -9.87 28.01 6.45
C SER A 745 -9.53 29.45 6.04
N ALA A 746 -9.15 29.67 4.79
CA ALA A 746 -8.92 31.00 4.23
C ALA A 746 -10.21 31.64 3.69
N GLU A 747 -11.20 30.82 3.34
CA GLU A 747 -12.47 31.26 2.74
C GLU A 747 -13.63 31.31 3.75
N ILE A 748 -13.60 30.46 4.79
CA ILE A 748 -14.70 30.27 5.75
C ILE A 748 -14.21 30.49 7.18
N PRO A 749 -14.93 31.25 8.03
CA PRO A 749 -14.58 31.44 9.43
C PRO A 749 -14.41 30.10 10.19
N PRO A 750 -13.41 30.00 11.09
CA PRO A 750 -13.04 28.72 11.71
C PRO A 750 -14.18 28.03 12.49
N ALA A 751 -15.03 28.82 13.16
CA ALA A 751 -16.16 28.31 13.94
C ALA A 751 -17.27 27.74 13.05
N MET A 752 -17.59 28.41 11.94
CA MET A 752 -18.58 27.96 10.97
C MET A 752 -18.07 26.70 10.25
N LEU A 753 -16.82 26.73 9.79
CA LEU A 753 -16.19 25.58 9.14
C LEU A 753 -16.15 24.35 10.07
N ALA A 754 -15.84 24.56 11.35
CA ALA A 754 -15.86 23.51 12.36
C ALA A 754 -17.26 22.92 12.57
N GLY A 755 -18.29 23.76 12.67
CA GLY A 755 -19.68 23.34 12.84
C GLY A 755 -20.20 22.53 11.66
N VAL A 756 -20.05 23.07 10.45
CA VAL A 756 -20.55 22.48 9.20
C VAL A 756 -19.84 21.17 8.85
N LEU A 757 -18.51 21.10 9.03
CA LEU A 757 -17.72 19.91 8.68
C LEU A 757 -17.51 18.94 9.85
N GLY A 758 -18.03 19.24 11.04
CA GLY A 758 -17.85 18.43 12.25
C GLY A 758 -16.38 18.28 12.65
N LEU A 759 -15.58 19.33 12.47
CA LEU A 759 -14.15 19.36 12.81
C LEU A 759 -13.94 20.02 14.17
N LYS A 760 -12.86 19.64 14.89
CA LYS A 760 -12.52 20.31 16.15
C LYS A 760 -12.08 21.76 15.90
N THR A 761 -12.76 22.72 16.51
CA THR A 761 -12.49 24.16 16.33
C THR A 761 -11.02 24.52 16.59
N SER A 762 -10.42 24.01 17.67
CA SER A 762 -9.00 24.22 17.99
C SER A 762 -8.05 23.70 16.91
N HIS A 763 -8.45 22.63 16.19
CA HIS A 763 -7.68 22.12 15.06
C HIS A 763 -7.81 23.03 13.83
N VAL A 764 -9.00 23.57 13.55
CA VAL A 764 -9.23 24.51 12.44
C VAL A 764 -8.48 25.83 12.70
N VAL A 765 -8.61 26.40 13.90
CA VAL A 765 -7.92 27.65 14.30
C VAL A 765 -6.39 27.53 14.18
N ARG A 766 -5.81 26.41 14.60
CA ARG A 766 -4.36 26.20 14.41
C ARG A 766 -3.97 26.25 12.92
N HIS A 767 -4.84 25.75 12.04
CA HIS A 767 -4.61 25.76 10.60
C HIS A 767 -4.79 27.16 9.99
N THR A 768 -5.73 27.96 10.49
CA THR A 768 -5.98 29.32 10.00
C THR A 768 -4.80 30.25 10.30
N THR A 769 -4.15 30.10 11.45
CA THR A 769 -2.90 30.80 11.80
C THR A 769 -1.75 30.46 10.84
N TYR A 770 -1.70 29.23 10.31
CA TYR A 770 -0.71 28.83 9.29
C TYR A 770 -1.09 29.26 7.87
N ALA A 771 -2.39 29.37 7.57
CA ALA A 771 -2.91 29.78 6.27
C ALA A 771 -2.94 31.31 6.08
N GLY A 772 -2.66 32.08 7.14
CA GLY A 772 -2.59 33.54 7.08
C GLY A 772 -3.95 34.25 7.10
N GLY A 773 -5.01 33.58 7.56
CA GLY A 773 -6.35 34.19 7.67
C GLY A 773 -6.45 35.14 8.87
N ASP A 774 -6.74 36.41 8.62
CA ASP A 774 -7.04 37.41 9.65
C ASP A 774 -8.56 37.56 9.81
N TRP A 775 -9.12 36.90 10.81
CA TRP A 775 -10.56 36.87 11.10
C TRP A 775 -10.93 37.73 12.32
N GLY A 776 -10.04 38.63 12.77
CA GLY A 776 -10.27 39.48 13.93
C GLY A 776 -11.52 40.37 13.83
N ARG A 777 -11.95 40.73 12.60
CA ARG A 777 -13.16 41.52 12.34
C ARG A 777 -14.47 40.72 12.45
N TYR A 778 -14.49 39.44 12.05
CA TYR A 778 -15.71 38.62 12.07
C TYR A 778 -16.24 38.35 13.49
N ALA A 779 -15.37 38.32 14.50
CA ALA A 779 -15.79 38.21 15.89
C ALA A 779 -16.46 39.49 16.43
N ALA A 780 -16.15 40.65 15.85
CA ALA A 780 -16.77 41.92 16.23
C ALA A 780 -18.21 42.05 15.71
N ASP A 781 -18.49 41.51 14.51
CA ASP A 781 -19.82 41.55 13.88
C ASP A 781 -20.86 40.60 14.51
N ARG A 782 -20.47 39.70 15.42
CA ARG A 782 -21.40 38.81 16.18
C ARG A 782 -21.74 39.31 17.58
N ALA A 783 -21.12 40.40 18.05
CA ALA A 783 -21.36 40.99 19.37
C ALA A 783 -22.42 42.11 19.35
N THR A 784 -23.00 42.38 18.19
CA THR A 784 -24.23 43.16 17.96
C THR A 784 -25.34 42.21 17.56
#